data_AF-A0A3P5YX03-F1
#
_entry.id   AF-A0A3P5YX03-F1
#
_cell.length_a   1.000
_cell.length_b   1.000
_cell.length_c   1.000
_cell.angle_alpha   90.00
_cell.angle_beta   90.00
_cell.angle_gamma   90.00
#
_symmetry.space_group_name_H-M   'P 1'
#
loop_
_entity.id
_entity.type
_entity.pdbx_description
1 polymer ?
#
loop_
_entity_poly.entity_id
_entity_poly.type
_entity_poly.pdbx_seq_one_letter_code
_entity_poly.pdbx_strand_id
1 'polypeptide(L)'
;MASHASNLWVLLGLGIAGILLAAKKLKKTIREDFGAFIDKLLLLPPPQPAPPKAPHPITGLSFAISDVFDVTGYVTGFGHPDWVRTHEAASSTCPVVSTLVEGGATCVGKTVVDELAFSISGENKHYESPTNPAAHDRIPGGACSGAAVAVATNAVDFALGIDTVGGVRVPAGYCGVLGFKSSHGAISNTGIIPVSSSLDSVGWFARDPNTLRRVGHVLLQLPFATQRNPRQIIVADDYFQLLKIPVDRITQVVIKSAEKLFGKQSLKHQSLENYFESKVPSLKEFTRTKAIANTKVPTSRLLANVMQLLQRHEFLQNHGDWINTVKPAIDPVISSQVCDNAELTNEEIENLNTIRNQTRVAINSLLKDDGVLVIPTMPTLPPKLGSKEIISEDYQNRASSLLSIASISGCCQVTVPLGHHEKCPVSVSFIARHGGDRFLLDTVQTMYASLQENSSVIADPKSSKKTISLEESAEIAKEKGNQAFKEKQWQKAIGLYSEAIKLSENNATYYSNRAAAYLEIGSFLLAEEDCTKAITLDKKNVKAYLRRGTAREMLGEYKEAMDDFRHALVLEPNNKRASLSAERLRKVFQYTLRESSPKMESKYYRFNGVLAFTKIGFPKLTFFLNNGYRNSRSSSNQCEVRIRIKRGVNLAVRDINSSDPYVVVKMGKQKLKTRVINKDVNPEWNEDLTLSVTDPTLTVLLTVYDHDMFSKDDKMGDAEFEIKPYIEALKMHLDGLPSGTIVTTVQPCRRNCLAEESKVTWVDGKLVQDLVLRLRHVECGEVEAQLQWIDLPGSKGL
;
A
#
# COMPACT_ATOMS: atom_id res chain seq x y z
N MET A 1 44.63 -38.70 45.09
CA MET A 1 44.31 -37.51 44.27
C MET A 1 44.44 -37.85 42.78
N ALA A 2 43.49 -38.60 42.19
CA ALA A 2 43.61 -39.03 40.79
C ALA A 2 42.28 -39.16 40.02
N SER A 3 41.15 -38.66 40.53
CA SER A 3 39.84 -38.84 39.86
C SER A 3 39.10 -37.56 39.47
N HIS A 4 39.63 -36.37 39.78
CA HIS A 4 38.95 -35.11 39.40
C HIS A 4 39.46 -34.48 38.09
N ALA A 5 40.67 -34.80 37.64
CA ALA A 5 41.21 -34.23 36.41
C ALA A 5 40.60 -34.86 35.14
N SER A 6 40.25 -36.15 35.16
CA SER A 6 39.71 -36.87 33.99
C SER A 6 38.33 -36.37 33.57
N ASN A 7 37.45 -36.02 34.51
CA ASN A 7 36.08 -35.58 34.21
C ASN A 7 36.02 -34.18 33.58
N LEU A 8 36.99 -33.31 33.87
CA LEU A 8 37.03 -31.96 33.31
C LEU A 8 37.41 -32.00 31.81
N TRP A 9 38.36 -32.86 31.42
CA TRP A 9 38.77 -33.01 30.02
C TRP A 9 37.68 -33.68 29.16
N VAL A 10 36.88 -34.60 29.72
CA VAL A 10 35.73 -35.19 29.02
C VAL A 10 34.61 -34.16 28.82
N LEU A 11 34.32 -33.34 29.83
CA LEU A 11 33.32 -32.26 29.71
C LEU A 11 33.76 -31.16 28.75
N LEU A 12 35.06 -30.80 28.75
CA LEU A 12 35.61 -29.84 27.78
C LEU A 12 35.58 -30.43 26.35
N GLY A 13 35.89 -31.72 26.20
CA GLY A 13 35.82 -32.44 24.93
C GLY A 13 34.40 -32.53 24.37
N LEU A 14 33.40 -32.81 25.22
CA LEU A 14 31.98 -32.81 24.84
C LEU A 14 31.46 -31.39 24.52
N GLY A 15 31.92 -30.37 25.25
CA GLY A 15 31.61 -28.97 24.96
C GLY A 15 32.18 -28.50 23.63
N ILE A 16 33.45 -28.82 23.35
CA ILE A 16 34.12 -28.47 22.09
C ILE A 16 33.53 -29.29 20.93
N ALA A 17 33.21 -30.58 21.12
CA ALA A 17 32.50 -31.38 20.13
C ALA A 17 31.08 -30.88 19.88
N GLY A 18 30.36 -30.43 20.92
CA GLY A 18 29.05 -29.80 20.81
C GLY A 18 29.10 -28.46 20.07
N ILE A 19 30.10 -27.63 20.34
CA ILE A 19 30.35 -26.36 19.62
C ILE A 19 30.78 -26.63 18.18
N LEU A 20 31.61 -27.64 17.91
CA LEU A 20 32.00 -28.05 16.56
C LEU A 20 30.84 -28.65 15.77
N LEU A 21 29.96 -29.41 16.41
CA LEU A 21 28.73 -29.95 15.81
C LEU A 21 27.70 -28.84 15.57
N ALA A 22 27.58 -27.87 16.47
CA ALA A 22 26.74 -26.69 16.28
C ALA A 22 27.31 -25.77 15.17
N ALA A 23 28.63 -25.58 15.11
CA ALA A 23 29.31 -24.82 14.06
C ALA A 23 29.26 -25.55 12.70
N LYS A 24 29.27 -26.89 12.68
CA LYS A 24 28.98 -27.69 11.47
C LYS A 24 27.51 -27.59 11.06
N LYS A 25 26.56 -27.54 12.00
CA LYS A 25 25.14 -27.28 11.71
C LYS A 25 24.88 -25.87 11.18
N LEU A 26 25.74 -24.90 11.51
CA LEU A 26 25.64 -23.51 11.10
C LEU A 26 26.32 -23.19 9.74
N LYS A 27 27.05 -24.13 9.14
CA LYS A 27 27.50 -24.03 7.74
C LYS A 27 26.80 -25.09 6.92
N LYS A 28 25.57 -24.81 6.49
CA LYS A 28 24.92 -25.57 5.40
C LYS A 28 25.85 -25.46 4.19
N THR A 29 26.52 -26.54 3.82
CA THR A 29 27.33 -26.60 2.60
C THR A 29 26.41 -26.34 1.43
N ILE A 30 26.54 -25.17 0.80
CA ILE A 30 25.82 -24.83 -0.42
C ILE A 30 26.25 -25.84 -1.48
N ARG A 31 25.29 -26.61 -2.00
CA ARG A 31 25.55 -27.55 -3.09
C ARG A 31 26.04 -26.78 -4.31
N GLU A 32 26.86 -27.39 -5.17
CA GLU A 32 27.43 -26.73 -6.35
C GLU A 32 26.35 -26.15 -7.28
N ASP A 33 25.18 -26.78 -7.33
CA ASP A 33 24.00 -26.36 -8.08
C ASP A 33 22.98 -25.56 -7.25
N PHE A 34 23.34 -25.15 -6.02
CA PHE A 34 22.46 -24.49 -5.04
C PHE A 34 21.20 -25.30 -4.69
N GLY A 35 21.17 -26.61 -4.99
CA GLY A 35 20.00 -27.47 -4.81
C GLY A 35 18.91 -27.25 -5.85
N ALA A 36 19.23 -26.67 -7.01
CA ALA A 36 18.25 -26.35 -8.04
C ALA A 36 17.66 -27.60 -8.75
N PHE A 37 18.46 -28.67 -8.90
CA PHE A 37 18.08 -29.84 -9.69
C PHE A 37 17.64 -31.02 -8.81
N ILE A 38 16.57 -31.70 -9.23
CA ILE A 38 16.16 -33.00 -8.68
C ILE A 38 16.86 -34.12 -9.45
N ASP A 39 16.89 -34.01 -10.78
CA ASP A 39 17.44 -35.02 -11.66
C ASP A 39 18.16 -34.40 -12.85
N LYS A 40 19.24 -35.07 -13.30
CA LYS A 40 19.98 -34.68 -14.50
C LYS A 40 19.41 -35.46 -15.68
N LEU A 41 18.92 -34.72 -16.66
CA LEU A 41 18.30 -35.22 -17.89
C LEU A 41 18.97 -34.50 -19.04
N LEU A 42 19.41 -35.22 -20.08
CA LEU A 42 20.00 -34.58 -21.25
C LEU A 42 19.16 -34.84 -22.50
N LEU A 43 18.44 -33.82 -22.97
CA LEU A 43 17.78 -33.84 -24.28
C LEU A 43 18.60 -32.99 -25.26
N LEU A 44 19.18 -33.66 -26.25
CA LEU A 44 20.02 -33.01 -27.25
C LEU A 44 19.17 -32.48 -28.42
N PRO A 45 19.48 -31.28 -28.93
CA PRO A 45 18.80 -30.75 -30.10
C PRO A 45 19.13 -31.57 -31.37
N PRO A 46 18.29 -31.50 -32.40
CA PRO A 46 18.63 -32.07 -33.70
C PRO A 46 19.88 -31.40 -34.29
N PRO A 47 20.59 -32.09 -35.21
CA PRO A 47 21.72 -31.49 -35.91
C PRO A 47 21.29 -30.24 -36.69
N GLN A 48 22.20 -29.26 -36.76
CA GLN A 48 21.91 -28.01 -37.45
C GLN A 48 21.52 -28.24 -38.93
N PRO A 49 20.58 -27.46 -39.48
CA PRO A 49 20.21 -27.56 -40.88
C PRO A 49 21.41 -27.24 -41.77
N ALA A 50 21.60 -28.02 -42.84
CA ALA A 50 22.63 -27.71 -43.82
C ALA A 50 22.33 -26.37 -44.54
N PRO A 51 23.35 -25.53 -44.83
CA PRO A 51 23.18 -24.34 -45.66
C PRO A 51 22.48 -24.69 -46.99
N PRO A 52 21.53 -23.87 -47.49
CA PRO A 52 21.27 -22.47 -47.12
C PRO A 52 20.18 -22.27 -46.03
N LYS A 53 19.72 -23.34 -45.36
CA LYS A 53 18.69 -23.20 -44.31
C LYS A 53 19.23 -22.44 -43.11
N ALA A 54 18.41 -21.57 -42.52
CA ALA A 54 18.78 -20.81 -41.34
C ALA A 54 19.05 -21.75 -40.14
N PRO A 55 20.04 -21.42 -39.27
CA PRO A 55 20.28 -22.14 -38.03
C PRO A 55 19.05 -22.13 -37.12
N HIS A 56 18.96 -23.08 -36.20
CA HIS A 56 17.85 -23.09 -35.25
C HIS A 56 17.88 -21.84 -34.34
N PRO A 57 16.71 -21.23 -34.01
CA PRO A 57 16.64 -19.90 -33.40
C PRO A 57 17.33 -19.75 -32.04
N ILE A 58 17.43 -20.84 -31.27
CA ILE A 58 18.01 -20.88 -29.92
C ILE A 58 19.18 -21.86 -29.80
N THR A 59 19.86 -22.10 -30.93
CA THR A 59 21.09 -22.90 -30.99
C THR A 59 22.10 -22.50 -29.92
N GLY A 60 22.62 -23.51 -29.22
CA GLY A 60 23.69 -23.34 -28.23
C GLY A 60 23.23 -22.87 -26.85
N LEU A 61 21.93 -22.64 -26.66
CA LEU A 61 21.37 -22.35 -25.35
C LEU A 61 21.05 -23.65 -24.59
N SER A 62 21.30 -23.63 -23.29
CA SER A 62 20.94 -24.68 -22.34
C SER A 62 19.71 -24.27 -21.54
N PHE A 63 18.86 -25.23 -21.21
CA PHE A 63 17.70 -24.99 -20.35
C PHE A 63 17.37 -26.12 -19.40
N ALA A 64 16.63 -25.79 -18.35
CA ALA A 64 16.06 -26.76 -17.42
C ALA A 64 14.53 -26.64 -17.41
N ILE A 65 13.86 -27.68 -16.90
CA ILE A 65 12.41 -27.72 -16.79
C ILE A 65 12.01 -27.99 -15.34
N SER A 66 11.00 -27.27 -14.84
CA SER A 66 10.36 -27.64 -13.57
C SER A 66 9.82 -29.08 -13.62
N ASP A 67 9.82 -29.77 -12.48
CA ASP A 67 9.30 -31.14 -12.34
C ASP A 67 7.75 -31.23 -12.38
N VAL A 68 7.18 -30.57 -13.38
CA VAL A 68 5.76 -30.60 -13.79
C VAL A 68 5.61 -30.85 -15.28
N PHE A 69 6.71 -30.83 -16.05
CA PHE A 69 6.74 -31.07 -17.49
C PHE A 69 7.11 -32.51 -17.79
N ASP A 70 6.29 -33.17 -18.60
CA ASP A 70 6.51 -34.55 -19.02
C ASP A 70 7.69 -34.67 -19.99
N VAL A 71 8.46 -35.74 -19.79
CA VAL A 71 9.59 -36.13 -20.65
C VAL A 71 9.51 -37.64 -20.85
N THR A 72 9.54 -38.09 -22.11
CA THR A 72 9.44 -39.51 -22.44
C THR A 72 10.43 -40.35 -21.64
N GLY A 73 9.92 -41.40 -20.97
CA GLY A 73 10.74 -42.34 -20.19
C GLY A 73 11.08 -41.88 -18.78
N TYR A 74 10.64 -40.69 -18.35
CA TYR A 74 10.82 -40.17 -17.00
C TYR A 74 9.47 -40.02 -16.30
N VAL A 75 9.43 -40.29 -15.00
CA VAL A 75 8.29 -39.95 -14.15
C VAL A 75 8.36 -38.45 -13.83
N THR A 76 7.24 -37.75 -13.94
CA THR A 76 7.12 -36.34 -13.53
C THR A 76 6.66 -36.32 -12.08
N GLY A 77 7.48 -35.76 -11.18
CA GLY A 77 7.32 -35.98 -9.74
C GLY A 77 6.41 -35.01 -9.02
N PHE A 78 6.02 -33.89 -9.64
CA PHE A 78 5.12 -32.90 -9.07
C PHE A 78 5.57 -32.38 -7.69
N GLY A 79 6.88 -32.38 -7.44
CA GLY A 79 7.44 -32.02 -6.14
C GLY A 79 6.99 -32.93 -4.98
N HIS A 80 6.53 -34.17 -5.25
CA HIS A 80 6.08 -35.10 -4.21
C HIS A 80 6.49 -36.57 -4.46
N PRO A 81 7.17 -37.25 -3.52
CA PRO A 81 7.67 -38.62 -3.73
C PRO A 81 6.55 -39.67 -3.87
N ASP A 82 5.45 -39.56 -3.12
CA ASP A 82 4.30 -40.47 -3.35
C ASP A 82 3.69 -40.32 -4.75
N TRP A 83 3.77 -39.13 -5.36
CA TRP A 83 3.31 -38.94 -6.73
C TRP A 83 4.18 -39.76 -7.69
N VAL A 84 5.51 -39.67 -7.54
CA VAL A 84 6.47 -40.50 -8.29
C VAL A 84 6.20 -41.99 -8.11
N ARG A 85 5.87 -42.42 -6.88
CA ARG A 85 5.63 -43.83 -6.56
C ARG A 85 4.38 -44.40 -7.23
N THR A 86 3.36 -43.57 -7.46
CA THR A 86 2.05 -44.03 -7.97
C THR A 86 1.81 -43.74 -9.45
N HIS A 87 2.70 -43.00 -10.10
CA HIS A 87 2.57 -42.64 -11.51
C HIS A 87 3.67 -43.29 -12.34
N GLU A 88 3.32 -43.66 -13.57
CA GLU A 88 4.25 -44.25 -14.53
C GLU A 88 5.06 -43.17 -15.26
N ALA A 89 6.13 -43.62 -15.93
CA ALA A 89 6.93 -42.73 -16.76
C ALA A 89 6.08 -42.20 -17.94
N ALA A 90 6.29 -40.93 -18.30
CA ALA A 90 5.55 -40.32 -19.39
C ALA A 90 5.84 -41.03 -20.72
N SER A 91 4.78 -41.24 -21.52
CA SER A 91 4.87 -41.86 -22.85
C SER A 91 5.38 -40.90 -23.92
N SER A 92 5.22 -39.59 -23.71
CA SER A 92 5.62 -38.55 -24.65
C SER A 92 6.19 -37.34 -23.92
N THR A 93 7.15 -36.65 -24.54
CA THR A 93 7.68 -35.39 -24.06
C THR A 93 6.70 -34.26 -24.36
N CYS A 94 6.48 -33.38 -23.38
CA CYS A 94 5.61 -32.21 -23.49
C CYS A 94 5.95 -31.38 -24.75
N PRO A 95 4.96 -30.94 -25.57
CA PRO A 95 5.20 -30.18 -26.78
C PRO A 95 6.03 -28.91 -26.57
N VAL A 96 5.91 -28.27 -25.40
CA VAL A 96 6.69 -27.08 -25.04
C VAL A 96 8.19 -27.41 -24.97
N VAL A 97 8.52 -28.54 -24.33
CA VAL A 97 9.90 -29.02 -24.21
C VAL A 97 10.44 -29.43 -25.58
N SER A 98 9.66 -30.20 -26.35
CA SER A 98 10.01 -30.63 -27.70
C SER A 98 10.27 -29.44 -28.63
N THR A 99 9.41 -28.41 -28.60
CA THR A 99 9.55 -27.19 -29.42
C THR A 99 10.87 -26.47 -29.16
N LEU A 100 11.37 -26.45 -27.92
CA LEU A 100 12.63 -25.81 -27.58
C LEU A 100 13.84 -26.65 -27.98
N VAL A 101 13.75 -27.97 -27.80
CA VAL A 101 14.79 -28.91 -28.25
C VAL A 101 14.92 -28.86 -29.77
N GLU A 102 13.80 -28.93 -30.50
CA GLU A 102 13.72 -28.73 -31.96
C GLU A 102 14.16 -27.32 -32.39
N GLY A 103 13.99 -26.34 -31.50
CA GLY A 103 14.49 -24.98 -31.63
C GLY A 103 16.01 -24.83 -31.46
N GLY A 104 16.73 -25.92 -31.15
CA GLY A 104 18.19 -25.96 -31.07
C GLY A 104 18.77 -25.86 -29.66
N ALA A 105 17.94 -25.85 -28.62
CA ALA A 105 18.39 -25.77 -27.23
C ALA A 105 18.59 -27.17 -26.60
N THR A 106 19.48 -27.25 -25.63
CA THR A 106 19.75 -28.49 -24.87
C THR A 106 19.05 -28.46 -23.53
N CYS A 107 18.19 -29.44 -23.24
CA CYS A 107 17.60 -29.59 -21.90
C CYS A 107 18.60 -30.34 -21.01
N VAL A 108 18.92 -29.82 -19.82
CA VAL A 108 19.97 -30.36 -18.93
C VAL A 108 19.48 -30.95 -17.61
N GLY A 109 18.19 -30.82 -17.28
CA GLY A 109 17.67 -31.40 -16.05
C GLY A 109 16.26 -30.99 -15.67
N LYS A 110 15.74 -31.69 -14.66
CA LYS A 110 14.50 -31.36 -13.95
C LYS A 110 14.82 -30.61 -12.66
N THR A 111 14.12 -29.50 -12.42
CA THR A 111 14.35 -28.62 -11.28
C THR A 111 13.30 -28.77 -10.19
N VAL A 112 13.69 -28.40 -8.97
CA VAL A 112 12.82 -28.42 -7.80
C VAL A 112 11.58 -27.55 -8.01
N VAL A 113 10.44 -28.09 -7.56
CA VAL A 113 9.14 -27.41 -7.50
C VAL A 113 8.60 -27.56 -6.08
N ASP A 114 7.85 -26.56 -5.60
CA ASP A 114 7.08 -26.68 -4.36
C ASP A 114 6.16 -27.91 -4.40
N GLU A 115 5.84 -28.46 -3.24
CA GLU A 115 4.98 -29.65 -3.14
C GLU A 115 3.65 -29.43 -3.88
N LEU A 116 3.36 -30.28 -4.88
CA LEU A 116 2.18 -30.22 -5.74
C LEU A 116 2.01 -28.87 -6.46
N ALA A 117 3.11 -28.11 -6.60
CA ALA A 117 3.14 -26.73 -7.07
C ALA A 117 2.10 -25.79 -6.40
N PHE A 118 1.66 -26.12 -5.19
CA PHE A 118 0.58 -25.44 -4.46
C PHE A 118 1.12 -24.42 -3.43
N SER A 119 2.27 -23.81 -3.71
CA SER A 119 2.87 -22.80 -2.84
C SER A 119 3.69 -21.79 -3.67
N ILE A 120 4.06 -20.68 -3.03
CA ILE A 120 4.93 -19.65 -3.58
C ILE A 120 6.20 -19.44 -2.75
N SER A 121 6.49 -20.36 -1.84
CA SER A 121 7.63 -20.22 -0.91
C SER A 121 8.94 -20.63 -1.54
N GLY A 122 8.95 -21.65 -2.39
CA GLY A 122 10.19 -22.30 -2.79
C GLY A 122 10.66 -23.36 -1.80
N GLU A 123 9.87 -23.63 -0.76
CA GLU A 123 10.16 -24.64 0.24
C GLU A 123 9.45 -25.94 -0.13
N ASN A 124 10.20 -27.03 -0.09
CA ASN A 124 9.68 -28.37 -0.25
C ASN A 124 10.14 -29.20 0.96
N LYS A 125 9.25 -29.99 1.55
CA LYS A 125 9.55 -30.85 2.70
C LYS A 125 10.31 -32.11 2.29
N HIS A 126 10.02 -32.62 1.10
CA HIS A 126 10.54 -33.89 0.60
C HIS A 126 11.86 -33.72 -0.15
N TYR A 127 12.00 -32.58 -0.84
CA TYR A 127 13.23 -32.15 -1.50
C TYR A 127 13.83 -30.98 -0.73
N GLU A 128 15.16 -30.91 -0.58
CA GLU A 128 15.78 -29.74 0.07
C GLU A 128 15.43 -28.44 -0.68
N SER A 129 15.02 -27.39 0.04
CA SER A 129 14.73 -26.08 -0.58
C SER A 129 15.97 -25.52 -1.30
N PRO A 130 15.84 -25.08 -2.57
CA PRO A 130 16.93 -24.41 -3.28
C PRO A 130 17.42 -23.17 -2.51
N THR A 131 18.72 -22.93 -2.53
CA THR A 131 19.31 -21.78 -1.86
C THR A 131 19.16 -20.56 -2.76
N ASN A 132 18.54 -19.48 -2.27
CA ASN A 132 18.41 -18.24 -3.01
C ASN A 132 19.80 -17.60 -3.25
N PRO A 133 20.28 -17.49 -4.49
CA PRO A 133 21.62 -16.98 -4.78
C PRO A 133 21.75 -15.47 -4.56
N ALA A 134 20.64 -14.73 -4.66
CA ALA A 134 20.61 -13.29 -4.42
C ALA A 134 20.54 -12.95 -2.92
N ALA A 135 19.96 -13.84 -2.10
CA ALA A 135 19.88 -13.68 -0.64
C ALA A 135 19.85 -15.05 0.09
N HIS A 136 21.03 -15.58 0.40
CA HIS A 136 21.23 -16.96 0.91
C HIS A 136 20.44 -17.34 2.18
N ASP A 137 20.06 -16.39 3.03
CA ASP A 137 19.30 -16.62 4.26
C ASP A 137 17.77 -16.48 4.07
N ARG A 138 17.32 -16.28 2.83
CA ARG A 138 15.94 -16.04 2.45
C ARG A 138 15.45 -17.06 1.44
N ILE A 139 14.14 -17.18 1.35
CA ILE A 139 13.51 -18.13 0.44
C ILE A 139 13.72 -17.71 -1.02
N PRO A 140 13.85 -18.65 -1.97
CA PRO A 140 13.98 -18.35 -3.39
C PRO A 140 12.64 -17.99 -4.05
N GLY A 141 11.51 -18.21 -3.36
CA GLY A 141 10.17 -18.10 -3.94
C GLY A 141 9.80 -19.36 -4.72
N GLY A 142 8.52 -19.52 -5.05
CA GLY A 142 8.01 -20.72 -5.73
C GLY A 142 6.74 -20.45 -6.55
N ALA A 143 6.12 -21.48 -7.14
CA ALA A 143 6.44 -22.89 -7.03
C ALA A 143 7.69 -23.33 -7.81
N CYS A 144 8.09 -22.65 -8.89
CA CYS A 144 9.22 -23.09 -9.75
C CYS A 144 10.57 -22.57 -9.23
N SER A 145 10.88 -22.87 -7.98
CA SER A 145 12.05 -22.37 -7.25
C SER A 145 13.37 -22.81 -7.89
N GLY A 146 13.51 -24.10 -8.20
CA GLY A 146 14.73 -24.63 -8.79
C GLY A 146 15.02 -24.04 -10.17
N ALA A 147 13.99 -23.79 -10.98
CA ALA A 147 14.14 -23.18 -12.31
C ALA A 147 14.72 -21.75 -12.22
N ALA A 148 14.20 -20.93 -11.30
CA ALA A 148 14.72 -19.58 -11.08
C ALA A 148 16.15 -19.60 -10.52
N VAL A 149 16.43 -20.48 -9.56
CA VAL A 149 17.78 -20.61 -8.98
C VAL A 149 18.78 -21.08 -10.03
N ALA A 150 18.45 -22.08 -10.87
CA ALA A 150 19.33 -22.56 -11.94
C ALA A 150 19.70 -21.46 -12.94
N VAL A 151 18.75 -20.58 -13.28
CA VAL A 151 19.02 -19.41 -14.13
C VAL A 151 19.84 -18.36 -13.37
N ALA A 152 19.52 -18.09 -12.12
CA ALA A 152 20.24 -17.08 -11.33
C ALA A 152 21.70 -17.47 -11.02
N THR A 153 22.01 -18.77 -10.93
CA THR A 153 23.36 -19.31 -10.69
C THR A 153 24.16 -19.57 -11.96
N ASN A 154 23.61 -19.25 -13.13
CA ASN A 154 24.24 -19.51 -14.43
C ASN A 154 24.46 -21.01 -14.74
N ALA A 155 23.66 -21.89 -14.12
CA ALA A 155 23.66 -23.32 -14.44
C ALA A 155 23.02 -23.62 -15.81
N VAL A 156 22.06 -22.77 -16.22
CA VAL A 156 21.39 -22.80 -17.54
C VAL A 156 21.14 -21.41 -18.07
N ASP A 157 20.94 -21.25 -19.38
CA ASP A 157 20.64 -19.94 -19.99
C ASP A 157 19.21 -19.48 -19.73
N PHE A 158 18.27 -20.42 -19.74
CA PHE A 158 16.87 -20.19 -19.41
C PHE A 158 16.25 -21.42 -18.73
N ALA A 159 15.06 -21.29 -18.16
CA ALA A 159 14.34 -22.43 -17.60
C ALA A 159 12.83 -22.29 -17.78
N LEU A 160 12.12 -23.42 -17.85
CA LEU A 160 10.67 -23.49 -17.93
C LEU A 160 10.02 -23.68 -16.56
N GLY A 161 8.85 -23.05 -16.37
CA GLY A 161 8.01 -23.20 -15.20
C GLY A 161 6.52 -23.05 -15.52
N ILE A 162 5.69 -23.28 -14.51
CA ILE A 162 4.24 -23.03 -14.56
C ILE A 162 3.88 -21.88 -13.63
N ASP A 163 3.04 -20.96 -14.09
CA ASP A 163 2.54 -19.83 -13.30
C ASP A 163 1.01 -19.86 -13.20
N THR A 164 0.54 -20.49 -12.13
CA THR A 164 -0.88 -20.51 -11.71
C THR A 164 -1.22 -19.26 -10.92
N VAL A 165 -0.54 -19.06 -9.78
CA VAL A 165 -0.75 -17.96 -8.84
C VAL A 165 0.52 -17.17 -8.54
N GLY A 166 1.54 -17.27 -9.38
CA GLY A 166 2.85 -16.63 -9.18
C GLY A 166 4.04 -17.56 -9.32
N GLY A 167 3.82 -18.80 -9.75
CA GLY A 167 4.85 -19.86 -9.76
C GLY A 167 6.12 -19.55 -10.56
N VAL A 168 6.07 -18.58 -11.48
CA VAL A 168 7.22 -18.06 -12.22
C VAL A 168 7.58 -16.66 -11.74
N ARG A 169 6.57 -15.79 -11.56
CA ARG A 169 6.77 -14.38 -11.24
C ARG A 169 7.44 -14.14 -9.88
N VAL A 170 7.04 -14.91 -8.86
CA VAL A 170 7.55 -14.82 -7.49
C VAL A 170 9.03 -15.22 -7.43
N PRO A 171 9.42 -16.44 -7.86
CA PRO A 171 10.82 -16.84 -7.78
C PRO A 171 11.73 -16.03 -8.69
N ALA A 172 11.23 -15.51 -9.82
CA ALA A 172 11.98 -14.56 -10.64
C ALA A 172 12.34 -13.29 -9.86
N GLY A 173 11.35 -12.71 -9.16
CA GLY A 173 11.55 -11.50 -8.35
C GLY A 173 12.51 -11.73 -7.18
N TYR A 174 12.38 -12.86 -6.49
CA TYR A 174 13.19 -13.20 -5.32
C TYR A 174 14.62 -13.65 -5.65
N CYS A 175 14.84 -14.26 -6.81
CA CYS A 175 16.17 -14.64 -7.29
C CYS A 175 16.83 -13.55 -8.15
N GLY A 176 16.14 -12.45 -8.44
CA GLY A 176 16.69 -11.32 -9.20
C GLY A 176 16.88 -11.60 -10.69
N VAL A 177 16.04 -12.43 -11.30
CA VAL A 177 16.06 -12.78 -12.73
C VAL A 177 14.78 -12.32 -13.44
N LEU A 178 14.77 -12.33 -14.77
CA LEU A 178 13.56 -12.10 -15.53
C LEU A 178 12.69 -13.35 -15.48
N GLY A 179 11.38 -13.17 -15.26
CA GLY A 179 10.39 -14.24 -15.34
C GLY A 179 9.21 -13.80 -16.17
N PHE A 180 8.82 -14.59 -17.17
CA PHE A 180 7.71 -14.28 -18.05
C PHE A 180 6.59 -15.31 -17.87
N LYS A 181 5.37 -14.84 -17.59
CA LYS A 181 4.12 -15.60 -17.65
C LYS A 181 3.44 -15.28 -18.99
N SER A 182 3.21 -16.30 -19.81
CA SER A 182 2.44 -16.12 -21.05
C SER A 182 0.98 -15.80 -20.76
N SER A 183 0.29 -15.23 -21.75
CA SER A 183 -1.16 -15.16 -21.72
C SER A 183 -1.75 -16.56 -21.59
N HIS A 184 -2.83 -16.68 -20.81
CA HIS A 184 -3.51 -17.96 -20.60
C HIS A 184 -3.97 -18.53 -21.95
N GLY A 185 -3.61 -19.77 -22.24
CA GLY A 185 -3.93 -20.45 -23.49
C GLY A 185 -3.09 -20.05 -24.72
N ALA A 186 -2.12 -19.15 -24.58
CA ALA A 186 -1.22 -18.80 -25.69
C ALA A 186 -0.20 -19.91 -26.01
N ILE A 187 0.18 -20.70 -25.00
CA ILE A 187 1.05 -21.87 -25.10
C ILE A 187 0.25 -23.07 -24.56
N SER A 188 0.35 -24.22 -25.21
CA SER A 188 -0.37 -25.42 -24.79
C SER A 188 0.15 -25.95 -23.45
N ASN A 189 -0.78 -26.38 -22.58
CA ASN A 189 -0.47 -27.05 -21.32
C ASN A 189 -0.44 -28.59 -21.46
N THR A 190 -0.51 -29.15 -22.67
CA THR A 190 -0.44 -30.61 -22.89
C THR A 190 0.86 -31.18 -22.35
N GLY A 191 0.80 -32.28 -21.60
CA GLY A 191 1.99 -32.90 -20.97
C GLY A 191 2.57 -32.09 -19.82
N ILE A 192 1.74 -31.25 -19.18
CA ILE A 192 2.08 -30.54 -17.95
C ILE A 192 1.06 -30.95 -16.89
N ILE A 193 1.52 -31.29 -15.69
CA ILE A 193 0.63 -31.62 -14.57
C ILE A 193 -0.18 -30.37 -14.19
N PRO A 194 -1.53 -30.42 -14.24
CA PRO A 194 -2.36 -29.24 -14.01
C PRO A 194 -2.42 -28.91 -12.52
N VAL A 195 -2.24 -27.64 -12.16
CA VAL A 195 -2.54 -27.13 -10.81
C VAL A 195 -3.94 -26.55 -10.79
N SER A 196 -4.25 -25.70 -11.76
CA SER A 196 -5.58 -25.13 -12.01
C SER A 196 -5.69 -24.78 -13.48
N SER A 197 -6.39 -25.62 -14.23
CA SER A 197 -6.51 -25.55 -15.69
C SER A 197 -6.93 -24.17 -16.21
N SER A 198 -7.75 -23.42 -15.46
CA SER A 198 -8.19 -22.08 -15.85
C SER A 198 -7.18 -20.96 -15.53
N LEU A 199 -6.15 -21.22 -14.73
CA LEU A 199 -5.15 -20.24 -14.30
C LEU A 199 -3.74 -20.55 -14.81
N ASP A 200 -3.45 -21.83 -15.04
CA ASP A 200 -2.17 -22.38 -15.46
C ASP A 200 -1.69 -21.74 -16.76
N SER A 201 -0.48 -21.19 -16.74
CA SER A 201 0.19 -20.67 -17.93
C SER A 201 1.65 -21.03 -17.89
N VAL A 202 2.16 -21.49 -19.03
CA VAL A 202 3.60 -21.71 -19.21
C VAL A 202 4.34 -20.40 -19.04
N GLY A 203 5.42 -20.45 -18.28
CA GLY A 203 6.34 -19.33 -18.15
C GLY A 203 7.78 -19.78 -18.24
N TRP A 204 8.67 -18.81 -18.36
CA TRP A 204 10.10 -19.07 -18.46
C TRP A 204 10.92 -17.97 -17.82
N PHE A 205 12.15 -18.35 -17.45
CA PHE A 205 13.12 -17.50 -16.77
C PHE A 205 14.31 -17.24 -17.67
N ALA A 206 14.92 -16.05 -17.57
CA ALA A 206 16.19 -15.74 -18.19
C ALA A 206 16.94 -14.67 -17.39
N ARG A 207 18.26 -14.57 -17.58
CA ARG A 207 19.05 -13.47 -16.99
C ARG A 207 18.97 -12.18 -17.79
N ASP A 208 18.81 -12.29 -19.11
CA ASP A 208 18.82 -11.16 -20.03
C ASP A 208 17.57 -11.14 -20.93
N PRO A 209 17.13 -9.96 -21.37
CA PRO A 209 15.90 -9.82 -22.13
C PRO A 209 16.00 -10.41 -23.54
N ASN A 210 17.21 -10.56 -24.12
CA ASN A 210 17.36 -11.14 -25.46
C ASN A 210 17.03 -12.63 -25.42
N THR A 211 17.57 -13.35 -24.44
CA THR A 211 17.27 -14.77 -24.21
C THR A 211 15.78 -14.94 -23.91
N LEU A 212 15.23 -14.14 -23.00
CA LEU A 212 13.79 -14.16 -22.67
C LEU A 212 12.91 -14.01 -23.92
N ARG A 213 13.26 -13.06 -24.79
CA ARG A 213 12.54 -12.76 -26.04
C ARG A 213 12.69 -13.86 -27.09
N ARG A 214 13.91 -14.39 -27.29
CA ARG A 214 14.17 -15.46 -28.26
C ARG A 214 13.38 -16.73 -27.91
N VAL A 215 13.38 -17.11 -26.63
CA VAL A 215 12.57 -18.23 -26.12
C VAL A 215 11.08 -17.98 -26.37
N GLY A 216 10.60 -16.77 -26.03
CA GLY A 216 9.21 -16.39 -26.28
C GLY A 216 8.80 -16.46 -27.75
N HIS A 217 9.65 -16.05 -28.68
CA HIS A 217 9.37 -16.18 -30.12
C HIS A 217 9.24 -17.63 -30.59
N VAL A 218 10.06 -18.54 -30.05
CA VAL A 218 10.00 -19.97 -30.37
C VAL A 218 8.72 -20.60 -29.80
N LEU A 219 8.37 -20.28 -28.56
CA LEU A 219 7.22 -20.87 -27.88
C LEU A 219 5.86 -20.34 -28.38
N LEU A 220 5.76 -19.03 -28.62
CA LEU A 220 4.49 -18.41 -28.99
C LEU A 220 4.13 -18.63 -30.47
N GLN A 221 5.11 -18.94 -31.32
CA GLN A 221 4.95 -19.16 -32.77
C GLN A 221 4.10 -18.09 -33.49
N LEU A 222 4.12 -16.85 -32.98
CA LEU A 222 3.28 -15.78 -33.49
C LEU A 222 3.79 -15.25 -34.84
N PRO A 223 2.88 -14.82 -35.74
CA PRO A 223 3.27 -14.22 -37.01
C PRO A 223 4.23 -13.04 -36.81
N PHE A 224 5.08 -12.81 -37.81
CA PHE A 224 5.91 -11.61 -37.80
C PHE A 224 5.01 -10.36 -37.78
N ALA A 225 5.23 -9.53 -36.77
CA ALA A 225 4.57 -8.24 -36.63
C ALA A 225 5.64 -7.16 -36.40
N THR A 226 5.40 -5.97 -36.93
CA THR A 226 6.23 -4.79 -36.68
C THR A 226 6.25 -4.49 -35.19
N GLN A 227 7.45 -4.28 -34.64
CA GLN A 227 7.63 -3.85 -33.26
C GLN A 227 6.87 -2.54 -33.00
N ARG A 228 6.16 -2.47 -31.89
CA ARG A 228 5.40 -1.29 -31.46
C ARG A 228 5.93 -0.81 -30.12
N ASN A 229 6.10 0.49 -29.98
CA ASN A 229 6.41 1.11 -28.70
C ASN A 229 5.13 1.29 -27.88
N PRO A 230 5.20 1.19 -26.54
CA PRO A 230 4.06 1.48 -25.68
C PRO A 230 3.65 2.94 -25.84
N ARG A 231 2.34 3.17 -26.05
CA ARG A 231 1.75 4.53 -26.03
C ARG A 231 1.32 4.95 -24.65
N GLN A 232 1.09 3.97 -23.76
CA GLN A 232 0.75 4.24 -22.38
C GLN A 232 1.44 3.25 -21.43
N ILE A 233 2.10 3.79 -20.42
CA ILE A 233 2.66 3.07 -19.28
C ILE A 233 1.88 3.55 -18.06
N ILE A 234 1.07 2.67 -17.49
CA ILE A 234 0.14 2.97 -16.41
C ILE A 234 0.75 2.48 -15.10
N VAL A 235 1.05 3.38 -14.18
CA VAL A 235 1.50 3.06 -12.81
C VAL A 235 0.29 2.95 -11.90
N ALA A 236 0.12 1.80 -11.24
CA ALA A 236 -0.99 1.55 -10.31
C ALA A 236 -0.64 2.01 -8.88
N ASP A 237 -0.88 3.28 -8.57
CA ASP A 237 -0.43 3.89 -7.30
C ASP A 237 -0.95 3.17 -6.05
N ASP A 238 -2.19 2.66 -6.09
CA ASP A 238 -2.81 1.91 -5.00
C ASP A 238 -2.14 0.54 -4.77
N TYR A 239 -1.69 -0.13 -5.84
CA TYR A 239 -0.96 -1.39 -5.71
C TYR A 239 0.46 -1.17 -5.18
N PHE A 240 1.09 -0.04 -5.52
CA PHE A 240 2.37 0.34 -4.93
C PHE A 240 2.26 0.63 -3.42
N GLN A 241 1.11 1.07 -2.92
CA GLN A 241 0.88 1.24 -1.47
C GLN A 241 0.87 -0.08 -0.68
N LEU A 242 0.78 -1.23 -1.36
CA LEU A 242 0.89 -2.54 -0.71
C LEU A 242 2.33 -2.89 -0.31
N LEU A 243 3.32 -2.16 -0.82
CA LEU A 243 4.73 -2.38 -0.52
C LEU A 243 5.11 -1.98 0.92
N LYS A 244 6.00 -2.77 1.52
CA LYS A 244 6.73 -2.40 2.74
C LYS A 244 8.12 -1.80 2.45
N ILE A 245 8.44 -1.57 1.18
CA ILE A 245 9.69 -1.00 0.68
C ILE A 245 9.41 0.43 0.17
N PRO A 246 10.36 1.39 0.21
CA PRO A 246 10.13 2.76 -0.24
C PRO A 246 9.60 2.85 -1.68
N VAL A 247 8.30 3.16 -1.80
CA VAL A 247 7.55 3.20 -3.06
C VAL A 247 8.19 4.14 -4.08
N ASP A 248 8.54 5.35 -3.63
CA ASP A 248 9.08 6.39 -4.50
C ASP A 248 10.35 5.93 -5.21
N ARG A 249 11.20 5.12 -4.58
CA ARG A 249 12.44 4.66 -5.21
C ARG A 249 12.16 3.72 -6.38
N ILE A 250 11.17 2.84 -6.23
CA ILE A 250 10.83 1.82 -7.22
C ILE A 250 10.09 2.45 -8.40
N THR A 251 9.10 3.31 -8.13
CA THR A 251 8.33 3.98 -9.18
C THR A 251 9.20 4.94 -9.99
N GLN A 252 10.14 5.65 -9.35
CA GLN A 252 11.05 6.58 -10.05
C GLN A 252 11.94 5.90 -11.08
N VAL A 253 12.41 4.67 -10.83
CA VAL A 253 13.19 3.91 -11.83
C VAL A 253 12.38 3.68 -13.09
N VAL A 254 11.11 3.26 -12.93
CA VAL A 254 10.21 3.03 -14.06
C VAL A 254 9.83 4.33 -14.76
N ILE A 255 9.49 5.37 -14.00
CA ILE A 255 9.10 6.69 -14.51
C ILE A 255 10.23 7.30 -15.34
N LYS A 256 11.45 7.41 -14.79
CA LYS A 256 12.61 7.96 -15.51
C LYS A 256 12.92 7.18 -16.78
N SER A 257 12.82 5.85 -16.71
CA SER A 257 13.08 4.99 -17.87
C SER A 257 12.02 5.15 -18.96
N ALA A 258 10.74 5.23 -18.57
CA ALA A 258 9.62 5.45 -19.47
C ALA A 258 9.69 6.84 -20.12
N GLU A 259 9.95 7.89 -19.35
CA GLU A 259 10.09 9.26 -19.86
C GLU A 259 11.25 9.38 -20.85
N LYS A 260 12.40 8.75 -20.55
CA LYS A 260 13.59 8.76 -21.42
C LYS A 260 13.32 8.10 -22.77
N LEU A 261 12.55 7.00 -22.80
CA LEU A 261 12.37 6.18 -24.01
C LEU A 261 11.13 6.56 -24.82
N PHE A 262 10.03 6.94 -24.17
CA PHE A 262 8.72 7.11 -24.81
C PHE A 262 8.11 8.51 -24.60
N GLY A 263 8.75 9.34 -23.77
CA GLY A 263 8.31 10.70 -23.46
C GLY A 263 7.30 10.78 -22.31
N LYS A 264 7.17 11.97 -21.71
CA LYS A 264 6.30 12.17 -20.53
C LYS A 264 4.82 11.87 -20.81
N GLN A 265 4.36 12.12 -22.04
CA GLN A 265 2.97 11.88 -22.44
C GLN A 265 2.54 10.40 -22.39
N SER A 266 3.47 9.44 -22.43
CA SER A 266 3.12 8.03 -22.34
C SER A 266 2.86 7.59 -20.89
N LEU A 267 3.30 8.35 -19.89
CA LEU A 267 3.12 7.96 -18.49
C LEU A 267 1.73 8.36 -17.99
N LYS A 268 1.06 7.42 -17.31
CA LYS A 268 -0.23 7.64 -16.66
C LYS A 268 -0.25 7.02 -15.28
N HIS A 269 -1.04 7.60 -14.39
CA HIS A 269 -1.31 7.06 -13.06
C HIS A 269 -2.79 6.69 -12.99
N GLN A 270 -3.10 5.52 -12.43
CA GLN A 270 -4.46 5.00 -12.34
C GLN A 270 -4.64 4.25 -11.02
N SER A 271 -5.77 4.46 -10.34
CA SER A 271 -6.20 3.56 -9.27
C SER A 271 -6.95 2.37 -9.88
N LEU A 272 -6.42 1.16 -9.65
CA LEU A 272 -7.05 -0.08 -10.08
C LEU A 272 -8.24 -0.47 -9.21
N GLU A 273 -8.24 -0.10 -7.93
CA GLU A 273 -9.36 -0.34 -7.01
C GLU A 273 -10.66 0.28 -7.54
N ASN A 274 -10.63 1.59 -7.82
CA ASN A 274 -11.79 2.30 -8.38
C ASN A 274 -12.16 1.78 -9.79
N TYR A 275 -11.16 1.35 -10.56
CA TYR A 275 -11.37 0.83 -11.91
C TYR A 275 -12.11 -0.52 -11.89
N PHE A 276 -11.66 -1.48 -11.07
CA PHE A 276 -12.33 -2.78 -10.93
C PHE A 276 -13.70 -2.66 -10.28
N GLU A 277 -13.88 -1.78 -9.29
CA GLU A 277 -15.19 -1.51 -8.69
C GLU A 277 -16.22 -1.02 -9.72
N SER A 278 -15.76 -0.32 -10.77
CA SER A 278 -16.60 0.14 -11.89
C SER A 278 -16.77 -0.89 -13.00
N LYS A 279 -15.73 -1.66 -13.32
CA LYS A 279 -15.67 -2.49 -14.55
C LYS A 279 -15.93 -3.98 -14.31
N VAL A 280 -15.94 -4.43 -13.06
CA VAL A 280 -16.16 -5.84 -12.68
C VAL A 280 -17.32 -5.89 -11.68
N PRO A 281 -18.58 -5.64 -12.11
CA PRO A 281 -19.72 -5.52 -11.22
C PRO A 281 -19.99 -6.78 -10.40
N SER A 282 -19.66 -7.97 -10.90
CA SER A 282 -19.86 -9.24 -10.19
C SER A 282 -19.05 -9.36 -8.89
N LEU A 283 -18.00 -8.55 -8.70
CA LEU A 283 -17.28 -8.47 -7.41
C LEU A 283 -18.17 -7.97 -6.27
N LYS A 284 -19.13 -7.07 -6.56
CA LYS A 284 -20.06 -6.54 -5.55
C LYS A 284 -21.01 -7.62 -5.03
N GLU A 285 -21.48 -8.46 -5.94
CA GLU A 285 -22.35 -9.60 -5.62
C GLU A 285 -21.61 -10.66 -4.82
N PHE A 286 -20.39 -11.00 -5.24
CA PHE A 286 -19.51 -11.92 -4.50
C PHE A 286 -19.22 -11.46 -3.06
N THR A 287 -19.08 -10.15 -2.84
CA THR A 287 -18.91 -9.57 -1.49
C THR A 287 -20.14 -9.82 -0.61
N ARG A 288 -21.36 -9.76 -1.18
CA ARG A 288 -22.61 -9.91 -0.45
C ARG A 288 -22.83 -11.34 0.03
N THR A 289 -22.43 -12.33 -0.75
CA THR A 289 -22.61 -13.76 -0.45
C THR A 289 -21.67 -14.26 0.66
N LYS A 290 -20.46 -13.70 0.79
CA LYS A 290 -19.47 -14.11 1.80
C LYS A 290 -19.38 -13.20 3.05
N ALA A 291 -20.31 -12.25 3.21
CA ALA A 291 -20.21 -11.25 4.27
C ALA A 291 -20.45 -11.80 5.68
N ILE A 292 -19.35 -11.95 6.44
CA ILE A 292 -19.34 -11.69 7.88
C ILE A 292 -18.92 -10.21 8.05
N ALA A 293 -19.86 -9.37 8.52
CA ALA A 293 -19.69 -8.02 9.08
C ALA A 293 -19.07 -6.88 8.20
N ASN A 294 -19.93 -5.92 7.81
CA ASN A 294 -19.79 -4.45 7.70
C ASN A 294 -18.47 -3.76 7.26
N THR A 295 -17.47 -4.45 6.71
CA THR A 295 -16.20 -3.85 6.29
C THR A 295 -16.08 -3.85 4.76
N LYS A 296 -15.86 -2.68 4.13
CA LYS A 296 -15.65 -2.60 2.67
C LYS A 296 -14.32 -3.29 2.32
N VAL A 297 -14.38 -4.51 1.79
CA VAL A 297 -13.21 -5.28 1.37
C VAL A 297 -12.66 -4.68 0.05
N PRO A 298 -11.34 -4.41 -0.06
CA PRO A 298 -10.72 -3.95 -1.30
C PRO A 298 -10.92 -4.94 -2.46
N THR A 299 -11.07 -4.42 -3.68
CA THR A 299 -11.24 -5.26 -4.89
C THR A 299 -10.03 -6.12 -5.16
N SER A 300 -8.81 -5.68 -4.84
CA SER A 300 -7.61 -6.53 -4.95
C SER A 300 -7.73 -7.81 -4.11
N ARG A 301 -8.23 -7.69 -2.87
CA ARG A 301 -8.42 -8.82 -1.96
C ARG A 301 -9.55 -9.74 -2.44
N LEU A 302 -10.61 -9.17 -3.01
CA LEU A 302 -11.68 -9.97 -3.62
C LEU A 302 -11.17 -10.78 -4.83
N LEU A 303 -10.38 -10.16 -5.71
CA LEU A 303 -9.75 -10.85 -6.85
C LEU A 303 -8.78 -11.94 -6.39
N ALA A 304 -7.99 -11.68 -5.34
CA ALA A 304 -7.13 -12.67 -4.71
C ALA A 304 -7.92 -13.88 -4.18
N ASN A 305 -9.04 -13.63 -3.50
CA ASN A 305 -9.92 -14.69 -3.02
C ASN A 305 -10.51 -15.52 -4.18
N VAL A 306 -10.98 -14.86 -5.25
CA VAL A 306 -11.49 -15.54 -6.45
C VAL A 306 -10.43 -16.46 -7.06
N MET A 307 -9.18 -15.98 -7.15
CA MET A 307 -8.04 -16.75 -7.64
C MET A 307 -7.79 -18.00 -6.80
N GLN A 308 -7.72 -17.84 -5.48
CA GLN A 308 -7.45 -18.95 -4.56
C GLN A 308 -8.59 -19.98 -4.54
N LEU A 309 -9.85 -19.54 -4.65
CA LEU A 309 -11.00 -20.44 -4.73
C LEU A 309 -11.02 -21.26 -6.02
N LEU A 310 -10.76 -20.62 -7.17
CA LEU A 310 -10.62 -21.32 -8.45
C LEU A 310 -9.45 -22.32 -8.42
N GLN A 311 -8.29 -21.87 -7.93
CA GLN A 311 -7.11 -22.73 -7.80
C GLN A 311 -7.43 -23.98 -6.97
N ARG A 312 -8.02 -23.81 -5.78
CA ARG A 312 -8.35 -24.94 -4.90
C ARG A 312 -9.37 -25.87 -5.53
N HIS A 313 -10.44 -25.32 -6.08
CA HIS A 313 -11.53 -26.10 -6.66
C HIS A 313 -11.03 -26.99 -7.79
N GLU A 314 -10.30 -26.42 -8.75
CA GLU A 314 -9.77 -27.16 -9.89
C GLU A 314 -8.65 -28.12 -9.48
N PHE A 315 -7.83 -27.76 -8.49
CA PHE A 315 -6.82 -28.67 -7.95
C PHE A 315 -7.43 -29.93 -7.36
N LEU A 316 -8.50 -29.79 -6.56
CA LEU A 316 -9.25 -30.93 -6.01
C LEU A 316 -9.97 -31.73 -7.09
N GLN A 317 -10.47 -31.09 -8.15
CA GLN A 317 -11.04 -31.82 -9.28
C GLN A 317 -9.99 -32.67 -10.01
N ASN A 318 -8.77 -32.16 -10.14
CA ASN A 318 -7.70 -32.88 -10.84
C ASN A 318 -7.07 -33.99 -9.98
N HIS A 319 -6.90 -33.75 -8.68
CA HIS A 319 -6.05 -34.59 -7.81
C HIS A 319 -6.77 -35.16 -6.58
N GLY A 320 -8.03 -34.82 -6.35
CA GLY A 320 -8.78 -35.22 -5.16
C GLY A 320 -8.91 -36.72 -5.01
N ASP A 321 -9.18 -37.44 -6.11
CA ASP A 321 -9.26 -38.91 -6.10
C ASP A 321 -7.94 -39.56 -5.68
N TRP A 322 -6.82 -39.04 -6.16
CA TRP A 322 -5.48 -39.50 -5.78
C TRP A 322 -5.20 -39.22 -4.30
N ILE A 323 -5.48 -38.00 -3.83
CA ILE A 323 -5.30 -37.62 -2.42
C ILE A 323 -6.13 -38.53 -1.50
N ASN A 324 -7.39 -38.79 -1.84
CA ASN A 324 -8.30 -39.62 -1.06
C ASN A 324 -7.89 -41.10 -1.04
N THR A 325 -7.39 -41.61 -2.16
CA THR A 325 -7.03 -43.03 -2.31
C THR A 325 -5.66 -43.34 -1.73
N VAL A 326 -4.65 -42.52 -2.06
CA VAL A 326 -3.24 -42.77 -1.71
C VAL A 326 -2.89 -42.21 -0.33
N LYS A 327 -3.62 -41.20 0.15
CA LYS A 327 -3.36 -40.50 1.42
C LYS A 327 -1.89 -40.06 1.56
N PRO A 328 -1.39 -39.26 0.60
CA PRO A 328 -0.01 -38.80 0.57
C PRO A 328 0.34 -37.94 1.80
N ALA A 329 1.62 -37.93 2.17
CA ALA A 329 2.12 -37.15 3.31
C ALA A 329 2.32 -35.65 2.98
N ILE A 330 1.22 -34.94 2.69
CA ILE A 330 1.21 -33.51 2.31
C ILE A 330 1.59 -32.60 3.49
N ASP A 331 2.29 -31.49 3.22
CA ASP A 331 2.56 -30.46 4.22
C ASP A 331 1.26 -29.93 4.88
N PRO A 332 1.20 -29.79 6.21
CA PRO A 332 0.00 -29.34 6.92
C PRO A 332 -0.55 -27.99 6.43
N VAL A 333 0.30 -27.06 5.98
CA VAL A 333 -0.13 -25.76 5.46
C VAL A 333 -0.88 -25.97 4.15
N ILE A 334 -0.36 -26.78 3.23
CA ILE A 334 -1.02 -27.10 1.96
C ILE A 334 -2.30 -27.91 2.22
N SER A 335 -2.24 -28.90 3.11
CA SER A 335 -3.40 -29.70 3.50
C SER A 335 -4.53 -28.83 4.05
N SER A 336 -4.23 -27.83 4.90
CA SER A 336 -5.26 -26.94 5.44
C SER A 336 -5.88 -26.05 4.36
N GLN A 337 -5.07 -25.58 3.41
CA GLN A 337 -5.55 -24.77 2.29
C GLN A 337 -6.45 -25.56 1.35
N VAL A 338 -6.14 -26.84 1.12
CA VAL A 338 -6.85 -27.72 0.18
C VAL A 338 -8.08 -28.38 0.82
N CYS A 339 -7.94 -28.97 2.01
CA CYS A 339 -8.93 -29.89 2.60
C CYS A 339 -9.92 -29.25 3.59
N ASP A 340 -9.59 -28.14 4.26
CA ASP A 340 -10.40 -27.63 5.40
C ASP A 340 -11.64 -26.82 4.99
N ASN A 341 -11.93 -26.69 3.69
CA ASN A 341 -12.91 -25.75 3.17
C ASN A 341 -14.04 -26.43 2.39
N ALA A 342 -15.27 -25.91 2.53
CA ALA A 342 -16.48 -26.44 1.89
C ALA A 342 -16.38 -26.46 0.35
N GLU A 343 -16.93 -27.53 -0.27
CA GLU A 343 -17.10 -27.63 -1.72
C GLU A 343 -17.90 -26.44 -2.26
N LEU A 344 -17.47 -25.93 -3.42
CA LEU A 344 -18.17 -24.84 -4.09
C LEU A 344 -19.38 -25.38 -4.85
N THR A 345 -20.49 -24.65 -4.77
CA THR A 345 -21.67 -24.93 -5.60
C THR A 345 -21.44 -24.53 -7.06
N ASN A 346 -22.20 -25.13 -7.98
CA ASN A 346 -22.13 -24.78 -9.41
C ASN A 346 -22.39 -23.29 -9.68
N GLU A 347 -23.32 -22.69 -8.93
CA GLU A 347 -23.63 -21.25 -9.02
C GLU A 347 -22.43 -20.39 -8.58
N GLU A 348 -21.75 -20.75 -7.49
CA GLU A 348 -20.52 -20.07 -7.06
C GLU A 348 -19.43 -20.19 -8.13
N ILE A 349 -19.22 -21.37 -8.71
CA ILE A 349 -18.22 -21.60 -9.76
C ILE A 349 -18.52 -20.75 -11.00
N GLU A 350 -19.79 -20.65 -11.40
CA GLU A 350 -20.21 -19.79 -12.52
C GLU A 350 -19.96 -18.31 -12.21
N ASN A 351 -20.19 -17.87 -10.97
CA ASN A 351 -19.89 -16.51 -10.54
C ASN A 351 -18.38 -16.22 -10.55
N LEU A 352 -17.54 -17.14 -10.06
CA LEU A 352 -16.08 -17.01 -10.12
C LEU A 352 -15.59 -16.87 -11.57
N ASN A 353 -16.12 -17.69 -12.47
CA ASN A 353 -15.81 -17.62 -13.90
C ASN A 353 -16.28 -16.31 -14.55
N THR A 354 -17.44 -15.79 -14.13
CA THR A 354 -17.95 -14.49 -14.58
C THR A 354 -17.02 -13.36 -14.17
N ILE A 355 -16.57 -13.33 -12.91
CA ILE A 355 -15.60 -12.34 -12.42
C ILE A 355 -14.29 -12.43 -13.21
N ARG A 356 -13.80 -13.64 -13.49
CA ARG A 356 -12.60 -13.88 -14.29
C ARG A 356 -12.72 -13.26 -15.69
N ASN A 357 -13.83 -13.52 -16.36
CA ASN A 357 -14.08 -12.99 -17.71
C ASN A 357 -14.25 -11.47 -17.72
N GLN A 358 -15.01 -10.90 -16.78
CA GLN A 358 -15.14 -9.45 -16.64
C GLN A 358 -13.80 -8.77 -16.37
N THR A 359 -12.96 -9.36 -15.50
CA THR A 359 -11.62 -8.84 -15.20
C THR A 359 -10.72 -8.85 -16.44
N ARG A 360 -10.77 -9.92 -17.26
CA ARG A 360 -10.08 -9.96 -18.56
C ARG A 360 -10.53 -8.83 -19.47
N VAL A 361 -11.84 -8.62 -19.63
CA VAL A 361 -12.39 -7.54 -20.46
C VAL A 361 -11.96 -6.17 -19.94
N ALA A 362 -12.00 -5.97 -18.62
CA ALA A 362 -11.59 -4.72 -17.98
C ALA A 362 -10.10 -4.41 -18.27
N ILE A 363 -9.18 -5.35 -18.04
CA ILE A 363 -7.75 -5.13 -18.31
C ILE A 363 -7.49 -4.93 -19.81
N ASN A 364 -8.11 -5.72 -20.69
CA ASN A 364 -7.97 -5.55 -22.13
C ASN A 364 -8.45 -4.15 -22.59
N SER A 365 -9.53 -3.63 -22.00
CA SER A 365 -10.04 -2.29 -22.28
C SER A 365 -9.12 -1.19 -21.76
N LEU A 366 -8.52 -1.37 -20.58
CA LEU A 366 -7.58 -0.43 -19.98
C LEU A 366 -6.31 -0.30 -20.82
N LEU A 367 -5.71 -1.44 -21.19
CA LEU A 367 -4.39 -1.49 -21.81
C LEU A 367 -4.45 -1.36 -23.32
N LYS A 368 -5.50 -1.85 -23.97
CA LYS A 368 -5.58 -1.93 -25.44
C LYS A 368 -4.34 -2.65 -26.00
N ASP A 369 -3.99 -2.41 -27.26
CA ASP A 369 -2.88 -3.09 -27.95
C ASP A 369 -1.49 -2.53 -27.61
N ASP A 370 -1.40 -1.36 -26.97
CA ASP A 370 -0.16 -0.59 -26.80
C ASP A 370 0.05 -0.06 -25.37
N GLY A 371 -0.68 -0.61 -24.40
CA GLY A 371 -0.59 -0.26 -22.99
C GLY A 371 0.14 -1.30 -22.16
N VAL A 372 0.92 -0.80 -21.20
CA VAL A 372 1.60 -1.61 -20.17
C VAL A 372 1.17 -1.12 -18.81
N LEU A 373 0.65 -2.03 -17.99
CA LEU A 373 0.39 -1.79 -16.57
C LEU A 373 1.61 -2.15 -15.75
N VAL A 374 1.97 -1.28 -14.81
CA VAL A 374 3.09 -1.46 -13.90
C VAL A 374 2.55 -1.59 -12.47
N ILE A 375 2.88 -2.71 -11.84
CA ILE A 375 2.61 -2.98 -10.42
C ILE A 375 3.89 -3.54 -9.76
N PRO A 376 4.00 -3.51 -8.43
CA PRO A 376 5.03 -4.31 -7.75
C PRO A 376 4.86 -5.79 -8.06
N THR A 377 5.95 -6.55 -8.18
CA THR A 377 5.84 -8.02 -8.26
C THR A 377 5.50 -8.59 -6.90
N MET A 378 6.16 -8.11 -5.84
CA MET A 378 6.06 -8.65 -4.48
C MET A 378 5.92 -7.55 -3.43
N PRO A 379 5.19 -7.79 -2.32
CA PRO A 379 4.88 -6.76 -1.34
C PRO A 379 6.04 -6.43 -0.40
N THR A 380 6.98 -7.36 -0.24
CA THR A 380 8.11 -7.26 0.69
C THR A 380 9.37 -7.83 0.06
N LEU A 381 10.50 -7.68 0.77
CA LEU A 381 11.71 -8.45 0.47
C LEU A 381 11.42 -9.95 0.64
N PRO A 382 12.21 -10.84 0.01
CA PRO A 382 12.04 -12.29 0.17
C PRO A 382 12.02 -12.66 1.67
N PRO A 383 10.99 -13.34 2.19
CA PRO A 383 10.94 -13.73 3.60
C PRO A 383 12.17 -14.57 4.01
N LYS A 384 12.56 -14.49 5.28
CA LYS A 384 13.63 -15.33 5.82
C LYS A 384 13.23 -16.81 5.76
N LEU A 385 14.20 -17.67 5.47
CA LEU A 385 13.97 -19.12 5.41
C LEU A 385 13.44 -19.64 6.76
N GLY A 386 12.37 -20.44 6.73
CA GLY A 386 11.70 -20.97 7.94
C GLY A 386 10.95 -19.94 8.79
N SER A 387 10.82 -18.69 8.32
CA SER A 387 10.05 -17.66 9.04
C SER A 387 8.54 -17.85 8.85
N LYS A 388 7.76 -17.49 9.87
CA LYS A 388 6.29 -17.48 9.78
C LYS A 388 5.71 -16.32 8.96
N GLU A 389 6.56 -15.43 8.43
CA GLU A 389 6.13 -14.25 7.68
C GLU A 389 5.37 -14.66 6.41
N ILE A 390 5.86 -15.66 5.67
CA ILE A 390 5.19 -16.14 4.46
C ILE A 390 3.80 -16.74 4.73
N ILE A 391 3.58 -17.31 5.92
CA ILE A 391 2.30 -17.91 6.32
C ILE A 391 1.36 -16.85 6.91
N SER A 392 1.86 -15.65 7.21
CA SER A 392 1.05 -14.60 7.82
C SER A 392 -0.06 -14.12 6.87
N GLU A 393 -1.25 -13.86 7.45
CA GLU A 393 -2.41 -13.40 6.69
C GLU A 393 -2.13 -12.07 5.97
N ASP A 394 -1.39 -11.14 6.59
CA ASP A 394 -1.00 -9.85 5.97
C ASP A 394 -0.13 -10.06 4.73
N TYR A 395 0.89 -10.92 4.81
CA TYR A 395 1.74 -11.22 3.65
C TYR A 395 0.94 -11.88 2.54
N GLN A 396 0.17 -12.92 2.85
CA GLN A 396 -0.64 -13.67 1.88
C GLN A 396 -1.66 -12.77 1.20
N ASN A 397 -2.38 -11.93 1.95
CA ASN A 397 -3.34 -10.99 1.39
C ASN A 397 -2.69 -9.99 0.42
N ARG A 398 -1.52 -9.44 0.75
CA ARG A 398 -0.80 -8.49 -0.11
C ARG A 398 -0.20 -9.18 -1.34
N ALA A 399 0.46 -10.33 -1.15
CA ALA A 399 1.08 -11.08 -2.23
C ALA A 399 0.02 -11.55 -3.24
N SER A 400 -1.04 -12.20 -2.77
CA SER A 400 -2.13 -12.66 -3.64
C SER A 400 -2.85 -11.51 -4.34
N SER A 401 -2.99 -10.34 -3.70
CA SER A 401 -3.54 -9.14 -4.35
C SER A 401 -2.71 -8.68 -5.56
N LEU A 402 -1.37 -8.68 -5.44
CA LEU A 402 -0.48 -8.33 -6.55
C LEU A 402 -0.52 -9.39 -7.66
N LEU A 403 -0.53 -10.67 -7.28
CA LEU A 403 -0.43 -11.79 -8.22
C LEU A 403 -1.74 -12.08 -8.97
N SER A 404 -2.89 -11.72 -8.39
CA SER A 404 -4.21 -12.07 -8.93
C SER A 404 -4.54 -11.40 -10.25
N ILE A 405 -4.00 -10.22 -10.57
CA ILE A 405 -4.36 -9.49 -11.79
C ILE A 405 -4.10 -10.34 -13.04
N ALA A 406 -2.87 -10.80 -13.24
CA ALA A 406 -2.52 -11.58 -14.43
C ALA A 406 -3.09 -13.00 -14.38
N SER A 407 -3.16 -13.62 -13.21
CA SER A 407 -3.75 -14.97 -13.07
C SER A 407 -5.23 -14.99 -13.43
N ILE A 408 -6.03 -14.06 -12.90
CA ILE A 408 -7.47 -13.98 -13.18
C ILE A 408 -7.74 -13.46 -14.59
N SER A 409 -7.09 -12.37 -15.02
CA SER A 409 -7.33 -11.84 -16.37
C SER A 409 -6.78 -12.75 -17.48
N GLY A 410 -5.82 -13.62 -17.16
CA GLY A 410 -5.07 -14.41 -18.13
C GLY A 410 -4.10 -13.57 -18.96
N CYS A 411 -3.81 -12.33 -18.56
CA CYS A 411 -2.87 -11.46 -19.24
C CYS A 411 -1.42 -11.97 -19.12
N CYS A 412 -0.58 -11.63 -20.10
CA CYS A 412 0.85 -11.86 -20.01
C CYS A 412 1.50 -10.89 -19.02
N GLN A 413 2.50 -11.36 -18.29
CA GLN A 413 3.20 -10.58 -17.28
C GLN A 413 4.69 -10.93 -17.27
N VAL A 414 5.53 -9.91 -17.09
CA VAL A 414 6.97 -10.08 -16.94
C VAL A 414 7.43 -9.43 -15.64
N THR A 415 8.11 -10.22 -14.81
CA THR A 415 8.84 -9.75 -13.63
C THR A 415 10.18 -9.21 -14.08
N VAL A 416 10.46 -7.94 -13.76
CA VAL A 416 11.67 -7.24 -14.13
C VAL A 416 12.44 -6.83 -12.86
N PRO A 417 13.65 -7.37 -12.63
CA PRO A 417 14.49 -6.94 -11.51
C PRO A 417 14.98 -5.51 -11.74
N LEU A 418 14.83 -4.65 -10.74
CA LEU A 418 15.20 -3.22 -10.80
C LEU A 418 16.45 -2.88 -10.00
N GLY A 419 17.02 -3.84 -9.27
CA GLY A 419 18.18 -3.63 -8.41
C GLY A 419 18.00 -4.28 -7.04
N HIS A 420 18.76 -3.79 -6.06
CA HIS A 420 18.79 -4.35 -4.71
C HIS A 420 18.39 -3.32 -3.66
N HIS A 421 17.58 -3.76 -2.68
CA HIS A 421 17.28 -3.04 -1.45
C HIS A 421 17.63 -3.95 -0.27
N GLU A 422 18.44 -3.45 0.68
CA GLU A 422 18.94 -4.25 1.80
C GLU A 422 19.59 -5.57 1.36
N LYS A 423 20.38 -5.53 0.28
CA LYS A 423 21.03 -6.68 -0.38
C LYS A 423 20.08 -7.74 -0.95
N CYS A 424 18.78 -7.48 -0.98
CA CYS A 424 17.79 -8.36 -1.58
C CYS A 424 17.29 -7.77 -2.90
N PRO A 425 16.99 -8.58 -3.91
CA PRO A 425 16.47 -8.09 -5.18
C PRO A 425 15.08 -7.48 -5.00
N VAL A 426 14.81 -6.44 -5.78
CA VAL A 426 13.50 -5.79 -5.89
C VAL A 426 13.07 -5.81 -7.35
N SER A 427 11.81 -6.13 -7.60
CA SER A 427 11.28 -6.24 -8.95
C SER A 427 9.92 -5.58 -9.12
N VAL A 428 9.62 -5.21 -10.36
CA VAL A 428 8.31 -4.75 -10.80
C VAL A 428 7.75 -5.67 -11.86
N SER A 429 6.44 -5.68 -11.98
CA SER A 429 5.73 -6.43 -12.99
C SER A 429 5.23 -5.50 -14.08
N PHE A 430 5.55 -5.81 -15.32
CA PHE A 430 4.88 -5.22 -16.47
C PHE A 430 3.84 -6.21 -16.98
N ILE A 431 2.61 -5.74 -17.13
CA ILE A 431 1.46 -6.53 -17.61
C ILE A 431 0.95 -5.89 -18.89
N ALA A 432 0.82 -6.68 -19.95
CA ALA A 432 0.15 -6.27 -21.17
C ALA A 432 -1.17 -7.05 -21.31
N ARG A 433 -2.04 -6.62 -22.23
CA ARG A 433 -3.32 -7.31 -22.44
C ARG A 433 -3.15 -8.80 -22.79
N HIS A 434 -4.21 -9.59 -22.62
CA HIS A 434 -4.22 -10.98 -23.09
C HIS A 434 -3.90 -11.04 -24.60
N GLY A 435 -2.95 -11.88 -24.99
CA GLY A 435 -2.41 -11.99 -26.35
C GLY A 435 -1.36 -10.93 -26.72
N GLY A 436 -1.01 -10.03 -25.80
CA GLY A 436 0.01 -8.99 -25.97
C GLY A 436 1.46 -9.46 -25.74
N ASP A 437 1.71 -10.77 -25.73
CA ASP A 437 2.95 -11.39 -25.27
C ASP A 437 4.19 -10.88 -26.01
N ARG A 438 4.13 -10.87 -27.36
CA ARG A 438 5.24 -10.37 -28.19
C ARG A 438 5.51 -8.89 -27.94
N PHE A 439 4.47 -8.08 -27.83
CA PHE A 439 4.58 -6.66 -27.52
C PHE A 439 5.24 -6.43 -26.16
N LEU A 440 4.88 -7.23 -25.15
CA LEU A 440 5.48 -7.13 -23.82
C LEU A 440 6.96 -7.52 -23.83
N LEU A 441 7.33 -8.62 -24.51
CA LEU A 441 8.74 -9.04 -24.68
C LEU A 441 9.57 -7.97 -25.39
N ASP A 442 9.06 -7.41 -26.49
CA ASP A 442 9.71 -6.33 -27.23
C ASP A 442 9.86 -5.05 -26.39
N THR A 443 8.86 -4.74 -25.56
CA THR A 443 8.88 -3.58 -24.66
C THR A 443 9.95 -3.75 -23.58
N VAL A 444 10.03 -4.92 -22.94
CA VAL A 444 11.07 -5.20 -21.94
C VAL A 444 12.46 -5.12 -22.55
N GLN A 445 12.66 -5.74 -23.73
CA GLN A 445 13.94 -5.65 -24.45
C GLN A 445 14.39 -4.20 -24.66
N THR A 446 13.45 -3.32 -25.00
CA THR A 446 13.72 -1.90 -25.23
C THR A 446 14.01 -1.15 -23.92
N MET A 447 13.26 -1.46 -22.85
CA MET A 447 13.35 -0.74 -21.58
C MET A 447 14.49 -1.20 -20.67
N TYR A 448 14.93 -2.46 -20.78
CA TYR A 448 15.76 -3.11 -19.76
C TYR A 448 17.06 -2.35 -19.46
N ALA A 449 17.79 -1.92 -20.48
CA ALA A 449 19.04 -1.17 -20.30
C ALA A 449 18.83 0.14 -19.51
N SER A 450 17.75 0.87 -19.82
CA SER A 450 17.38 2.11 -19.12
C SER A 450 16.96 1.85 -17.67
N LEU A 451 16.25 0.73 -17.42
CA LEU A 451 15.88 0.32 -16.07
C LEU A 451 17.12 -0.02 -15.23
N GLN A 452 18.08 -0.77 -15.79
CA GLN A 452 19.32 -1.12 -15.09
C GLN A 452 20.21 0.11 -14.82
N GLU A 453 20.28 1.07 -15.73
CA GLU A 453 21.01 2.35 -15.53
C GLU A 453 20.48 3.12 -14.31
N ASN A 454 19.16 3.11 -14.11
CA ASN A 454 18.50 3.80 -13.00
C ASN A 454 18.45 2.98 -11.70
N SER A 455 18.94 1.72 -11.68
CA SER A 455 18.86 0.82 -10.52
C SER A 455 19.58 1.33 -9.26
N SER A 456 20.60 2.18 -9.43
CA SER A 456 21.35 2.81 -8.33
C SER A 456 20.47 3.67 -7.40
N VAL A 457 19.33 4.15 -7.90
CA VAL A 457 18.32 4.90 -7.12
C VAL A 457 17.76 4.06 -5.96
N ILE A 458 17.77 2.73 -6.08
CA ILE A 458 17.20 1.82 -5.07
C ILE A 458 18.21 1.53 -3.94
N ALA A 459 19.48 1.32 -4.30
CA ALA A 459 20.52 0.83 -3.39
C ALA A 459 21.03 1.88 -2.39
N ASP A 460 20.92 3.17 -2.73
CA ASP A 460 21.69 4.20 -2.04
C ASP A 460 20.81 5.12 -1.17
N PRO A 461 20.75 4.94 0.16
CA PRO A 461 19.98 5.82 1.04
C PRO A 461 20.57 7.24 1.14
N LYS A 462 21.80 7.46 0.65
CA LYS A 462 22.49 8.77 0.66
C LYS A 462 22.38 9.52 -0.66
N SER A 463 22.09 8.87 -1.80
CA SER A 463 21.93 9.56 -3.09
C SER A 463 20.59 10.30 -3.21
N SER A 464 19.63 10.01 -2.31
CA SER A 464 18.33 10.68 -2.24
C SER A 464 18.36 12.08 -1.61
N LYS A 465 19.51 12.59 -1.14
CA LYS A 465 19.63 14.00 -0.74
C LYS A 465 20.05 14.94 -1.88
N LYS A 466 20.25 14.44 -3.11
CA LYS A 466 20.70 15.30 -4.22
C LYS A 466 20.03 15.12 -5.58
N THR A 467 19.00 14.29 -5.74
CA THR A 467 18.37 14.10 -7.06
C THR A 467 16.86 13.83 -7.07
N ILE A 468 16.12 14.53 -6.22
CA ILE A 468 14.87 15.21 -6.60
C ILE A 468 15.14 16.62 -6.11
N SER A 469 15.12 17.62 -6.99
CA SER A 469 15.27 18.99 -6.50
C SER A 469 14.14 19.24 -5.51
N LEU A 470 14.41 19.78 -4.33
CA LEU A 470 13.37 20.14 -3.35
C LEU A 470 12.28 21.01 -4.03
N GLU A 471 12.71 21.74 -5.06
CA GLU A 471 11.95 22.49 -6.03
C GLU A 471 10.93 21.65 -6.83
N GLU A 472 11.28 20.47 -7.35
CA GLU A 472 10.34 19.61 -8.10
C GLU A 472 9.24 19.02 -7.20
N SER A 473 9.59 18.58 -5.99
CA SER A 473 8.59 18.12 -5.01
C SER A 473 7.69 19.28 -4.56
N ALA A 474 8.24 20.48 -4.39
CA ALA A 474 7.47 21.67 -4.09
C ALA A 474 6.52 22.05 -5.23
N GLU A 475 6.93 21.91 -6.49
CA GLU A 475 6.08 22.18 -7.66
C GLU A 475 4.92 21.17 -7.78
N ILE A 476 5.13 19.89 -7.48
CA ILE A 476 4.06 18.88 -7.44
C ILE A 476 3.05 19.20 -6.34
N ALA A 477 3.53 19.54 -5.13
CA ALA A 477 2.66 19.95 -4.03
C ALA A 477 1.86 21.21 -4.36
N LYS A 478 2.48 22.20 -5.02
CA LYS A 478 1.81 23.39 -5.54
C LYS A 478 0.74 23.03 -6.56
N GLU A 479 0.99 22.14 -7.53
CA GLU A 479 -0.01 21.80 -8.55
C GLU A 479 -1.19 21.02 -7.97
N LYS A 480 -0.95 20.13 -7.00
CA LYS A 480 -2.02 19.50 -6.21
C LYS A 480 -2.83 20.56 -5.43
N GLY A 481 -2.15 21.55 -4.85
CA GLY A 481 -2.79 22.69 -4.18
C GLY A 481 -3.65 23.51 -5.14
N ASN A 482 -3.17 23.77 -6.36
CA ASN A 482 -3.91 24.48 -7.41
C ASN A 482 -5.18 23.71 -7.80
N GLN A 483 -5.09 22.38 -7.93
CA GLN A 483 -6.24 21.54 -8.22
C GLN A 483 -7.27 21.56 -7.08
N ALA A 484 -6.83 21.42 -5.82
CA ALA A 484 -7.70 21.53 -4.66
C ALA A 484 -8.37 22.91 -4.56
N PHE A 485 -7.65 23.99 -4.92
CA PHE A 485 -8.19 25.34 -4.97
C PHE A 485 -9.27 25.48 -6.06
N LYS A 486 -9.08 24.91 -7.26
CA LYS A 486 -10.11 24.88 -8.32
C LYS A 486 -11.35 24.10 -7.89
N GLU A 487 -11.17 23.02 -7.12
CA GLU A 487 -12.23 22.20 -6.54
C GLU A 487 -12.92 22.85 -5.31
N LYS A 488 -12.55 24.09 -4.95
CA LYS A 488 -13.05 24.81 -3.76
C LYS A 488 -12.77 24.11 -2.42
N GLN A 489 -11.80 23.19 -2.38
CA GLN A 489 -11.33 22.51 -1.17
C GLN A 489 -10.25 23.36 -0.47
N TRP A 490 -10.66 24.50 0.11
CA TRP A 490 -9.74 25.53 0.58
C TRP A 490 -8.75 25.06 1.66
N GLN A 491 -9.21 24.34 2.68
CA GLN A 491 -8.34 23.81 3.75
C GLN A 491 -7.32 22.80 3.22
N LYS A 492 -7.72 21.96 2.25
CA LYS A 492 -6.81 21.01 1.60
C LYS A 492 -5.78 21.73 0.74
N ALA A 493 -6.19 22.77 0.00
CA ALA A 493 -5.28 23.62 -0.75
C ALA A 493 -4.25 24.29 0.17
N ILE A 494 -4.67 24.81 1.33
CA ILE A 494 -3.77 25.39 2.35
C ILE A 494 -2.75 24.35 2.83
N GLY A 495 -3.19 23.12 3.12
CA GLY A 495 -2.30 22.03 3.53
C GLY A 495 -1.23 21.73 2.47
N LEU A 496 -1.64 21.62 1.21
CA LEU A 496 -0.76 21.31 0.08
C LEU A 496 0.21 22.46 -0.25
N TYR A 497 -0.23 23.72 -0.18
CA TYR A 497 0.69 24.86 -0.32
C TYR A 497 1.65 24.97 0.86
N SER A 498 1.22 24.62 2.07
CA SER A 498 2.11 24.59 3.24
C SER A 498 3.17 23.51 3.11
N GLU A 499 2.83 22.37 2.50
CA GLU A 499 3.79 21.34 2.12
C GLU A 499 4.78 21.85 1.07
N ALA A 500 4.31 22.53 0.02
CA ALA A 500 5.18 23.17 -0.97
C ALA A 500 6.16 24.18 -0.35
N ILE A 501 5.69 24.97 0.61
CA ILE A 501 6.52 25.94 1.36
C ILE A 501 7.58 25.23 2.21
N LYS A 502 7.21 24.16 2.93
CA LYS A 502 8.18 23.38 3.72
C LYS A 502 9.29 22.76 2.87
N LEU A 503 8.98 22.44 1.62
CA LEU A 503 9.93 21.87 0.67
C LEU A 503 10.81 22.95 0.04
N SER A 504 10.25 24.11 -0.33
CA SER A 504 11.00 25.24 -0.87
C SER A 504 10.42 26.58 -0.39
N GLU A 505 11.09 27.19 0.60
CA GLU A 505 10.67 28.44 1.25
C GLU A 505 10.94 29.70 0.41
N ASN A 506 11.69 29.60 -0.69
CA ASN A 506 12.14 30.76 -1.47
C ASN A 506 11.23 31.14 -2.65
N ASN A 507 10.09 30.47 -2.84
CA ASN A 507 9.19 30.75 -3.97
C ASN A 507 7.97 31.58 -3.53
N ALA A 508 7.93 32.84 -3.96
CA ALA A 508 6.85 33.78 -3.68
C ALA A 508 5.46 33.28 -4.11
N THR A 509 5.39 32.42 -5.13
CA THR A 509 4.12 31.92 -5.67
C THR A 509 3.38 31.02 -4.67
N TYR A 510 4.11 30.23 -3.87
CA TYR A 510 3.48 29.31 -2.92
C TYR A 510 2.75 30.07 -1.80
N TYR A 511 3.42 31.07 -1.22
CA TYR A 511 2.83 31.97 -0.24
C TYR A 511 1.66 32.76 -0.83
N SER A 512 1.80 33.30 -2.04
CA SER A 512 0.71 34.03 -2.69
C SER A 512 -0.52 33.14 -2.92
N ASN A 513 -0.33 31.88 -3.35
CA ASN A 513 -1.44 30.95 -3.58
C ASN A 513 -2.08 30.46 -2.29
N ARG A 514 -1.30 30.27 -1.21
CA ARG A 514 -1.84 29.98 0.11
C ARG A 514 -2.63 31.17 0.68
N ALA A 515 -2.15 32.39 0.50
CA ALA A 515 -2.89 33.60 0.84
C ALA A 515 -4.23 33.70 0.09
N ALA A 516 -4.28 33.27 -1.17
CA ALA A 516 -5.55 33.20 -1.91
C ALA A 516 -6.54 32.26 -1.22
N ALA A 517 -6.10 31.09 -0.76
CA ALA A 517 -6.95 30.15 -0.04
C ALA A 517 -7.37 30.70 1.34
N TYR A 518 -6.49 31.42 2.03
CA TYR A 518 -6.83 32.11 3.29
C TYR A 518 -7.89 33.20 3.11
N LEU A 519 -7.84 33.97 2.01
CA LEU A 519 -8.88 34.96 1.68
C LEU A 519 -10.25 34.31 1.51
N GLU A 520 -10.34 33.16 0.85
CA GLU A 520 -11.61 32.44 0.62
C GLU A 520 -12.22 31.88 1.91
N ILE A 521 -11.40 31.55 2.91
CA ILE A 521 -11.89 31.09 4.24
C ILE A 521 -12.02 32.22 5.27
N GLY A 522 -11.78 33.48 4.88
CA GLY A 522 -11.91 34.65 5.75
C GLY A 522 -10.78 34.82 6.78
N SER A 523 -9.66 34.12 6.63
CA SER A 523 -8.48 34.25 7.51
C SER A 523 -7.58 35.41 7.03
N PHE A 524 -8.06 36.65 7.18
CA PHE A 524 -7.41 37.82 6.59
C PHE A 524 -6.02 38.13 7.17
N LEU A 525 -5.80 37.90 8.48
CA LEU A 525 -4.49 38.09 9.11
C LEU A 525 -3.41 37.16 8.52
N LEU A 526 -3.73 35.87 8.37
CA LEU A 526 -2.83 34.88 7.76
C LEU A 526 -2.59 35.17 6.27
N ALA A 527 -3.64 35.64 5.56
CA ALA A 527 -3.50 36.07 4.17
C ALA A 527 -2.56 37.27 4.03
N GLU A 528 -2.62 38.24 4.93
CA GLU A 528 -1.73 39.41 4.93
C GLU A 528 -0.27 39.00 5.19
N GLU A 529 -0.03 38.12 6.17
CA GLU A 529 1.31 37.61 6.50
C GLU A 529 1.94 36.90 5.30
N ASP A 530 1.21 35.96 4.68
CA ASP A 530 1.67 35.23 3.50
C ASP A 530 1.91 36.15 2.30
N CYS A 531 1.05 37.15 2.08
CA CYS A 531 1.28 38.12 1.01
C CYS A 531 2.52 38.98 1.29
N THR A 532 2.75 39.37 2.53
CA THR A 532 3.94 40.12 2.93
C THR A 532 5.20 39.29 2.73
N LYS A 533 5.17 37.99 3.06
CA LYS A 533 6.27 37.07 2.76
C LYS A 533 6.47 36.89 1.26
N ALA A 534 5.40 36.76 0.47
CA ALA A 534 5.49 36.68 -0.99
C ALA A 534 6.13 37.94 -1.60
N ILE A 535 5.80 39.13 -1.09
CA ILE A 535 6.35 40.41 -1.57
C ILE A 535 7.83 40.59 -1.16
N THR A 536 8.23 40.11 0.02
CA THR A 536 9.64 40.14 0.42
C THR A 536 10.51 39.24 -0.46
N LEU A 537 9.95 38.12 -0.93
CA LEU A 537 10.61 37.20 -1.86
C LEU A 537 10.60 37.71 -3.31
N ASP A 538 9.47 38.23 -3.79
CA ASP A 538 9.32 38.81 -5.13
C ASP A 538 8.53 40.13 -5.09
N LYS A 539 9.26 41.23 -5.15
CA LYS A 539 8.70 42.59 -5.17
C LYS A 539 7.90 42.91 -6.43
N LYS A 540 7.96 42.09 -7.49
CA LYS A 540 7.19 42.26 -8.73
C LYS A 540 5.90 41.42 -8.74
N ASN A 541 5.59 40.69 -7.67
CA ASN A 541 4.41 39.83 -7.60
C ASN A 541 3.11 40.64 -7.41
N VAL A 542 2.51 41.05 -8.52
CA VAL A 542 1.26 41.85 -8.55
C VAL A 542 0.11 41.17 -7.81
N LYS A 543 -0.01 39.84 -7.93
CA LYS A 543 -1.06 39.07 -7.25
C LYS A 543 -0.94 39.16 -5.73
N ALA A 544 0.28 39.17 -5.20
CA ALA A 544 0.50 39.32 -3.75
C ALA A 544 0.07 40.71 -3.25
N TYR A 545 0.36 41.79 -3.97
CA TYR A 545 -0.14 43.14 -3.63
C TYR A 545 -1.68 43.23 -3.68
N LEU A 546 -2.30 42.67 -4.72
CA LEU A 546 -3.76 42.64 -4.83
C LEU A 546 -4.43 41.86 -3.70
N ARG A 547 -3.85 40.71 -3.34
CA ARG A 547 -4.34 39.84 -2.27
C ARG A 547 -4.14 40.49 -0.90
N ARG A 548 -2.99 41.13 -0.64
CA ARG A 548 -2.74 41.87 0.60
C ARG A 548 -3.65 43.08 0.77
N GLY A 549 -3.82 43.87 -0.29
CA GLY A 549 -4.74 45.01 -0.27
C GLY A 549 -6.19 44.57 -0.01
N THR A 550 -6.59 43.41 -0.55
CA THR A 550 -7.90 42.81 -0.24
C THR A 550 -7.98 42.37 1.23
N ALA A 551 -6.95 41.70 1.77
CA ALA A 551 -6.92 41.29 3.17
C ALA A 551 -7.01 42.49 4.13
N ARG A 552 -6.21 43.54 3.89
CA ARG A 552 -6.19 44.78 4.68
C ARG A 552 -7.49 45.55 4.62
N GLU A 553 -8.11 45.61 3.44
CA GLU A 553 -9.45 46.20 3.31
C GLU A 553 -10.47 45.47 4.17
N MET A 554 -10.41 44.13 4.24
CA MET A 554 -11.28 43.33 5.10
C MET A 554 -10.95 43.47 6.59
N LEU A 555 -9.71 43.82 6.94
CA LEU A 555 -9.26 44.13 8.30
C LEU A 555 -9.56 45.58 8.73
N GLY A 556 -9.98 46.45 7.81
CA GLY A 556 -10.26 47.87 8.06
C GLY A 556 -9.07 48.81 7.89
N GLU A 557 -7.93 48.31 7.42
CA GLU A 557 -6.70 49.07 7.15
C GLU A 557 -6.75 49.72 5.76
N TYR A 558 -7.66 50.68 5.59
CA TYR A 558 -7.99 51.23 4.28
C TYR A 558 -6.85 52.02 3.61
N LYS A 559 -5.97 52.64 4.40
CA LYS A 559 -4.86 53.44 3.88
C LYS A 559 -3.78 52.53 3.28
N GLU A 560 -3.40 51.51 4.03
CA GLU A 560 -2.43 50.49 3.67
C GLU A 560 -2.93 49.65 2.49
N ALA A 561 -4.22 49.30 2.48
CA ALA A 561 -4.86 48.62 1.37
C ALA A 561 -4.82 49.44 0.07
N MET A 562 -5.10 50.74 0.16
CA MET A 562 -5.04 51.65 -0.99
C MET A 562 -3.62 51.77 -1.54
N ASP A 563 -2.60 51.81 -0.68
CA ASP A 563 -1.20 51.87 -1.09
C ASP A 563 -0.74 50.57 -1.78
N ASP A 564 -1.23 49.41 -1.34
CA ASP A 564 -0.99 48.13 -2.01
C ASP A 564 -1.65 48.08 -3.40
N PHE A 565 -2.89 48.57 -3.55
CA PHE A 565 -3.54 48.65 -4.87
C PHE A 565 -2.86 49.65 -5.81
N ARG A 566 -2.36 50.78 -5.29
CA ARG A 566 -1.55 51.72 -6.08
C ARG A 566 -0.24 51.11 -6.55
N HIS A 567 0.45 50.37 -5.67
CA HIS A 567 1.65 49.64 -6.08
C HIS A 567 1.36 48.59 -7.14
N ALA A 568 0.24 47.86 -7.04
CA ALA A 568 -0.20 46.94 -8.08
C ALA A 568 -0.44 47.65 -9.43
N LEU A 569 -0.95 48.89 -9.43
CA LEU A 569 -1.11 49.71 -10.64
C LEU A 569 0.21 50.26 -11.19
N VAL A 570 1.20 50.51 -10.35
CA VAL A 570 2.55 50.86 -10.83
C VAL A 570 3.18 49.68 -11.59
N LEU A 571 2.96 48.45 -11.12
CA LEU A 571 3.45 47.23 -11.78
C LEU A 571 2.61 46.84 -12.99
N GLU A 572 1.28 46.97 -12.92
CA GLU A 572 0.32 46.69 -14.00
C GLU A 572 -0.69 47.86 -14.16
N PRO A 573 -0.37 48.89 -14.97
CA PRO A 573 -1.21 50.09 -15.11
C PRO A 573 -2.63 49.83 -15.61
N ASN A 574 -2.84 48.74 -16.36
CA ASN A 574 -4.13 48.36 -16.93
C ASN A 574 -4.92 47.36 -16.06
N ASN A 575 -4.50 47.11 -14.82
CA ASN A 575 -5.17 46.16 -13.93
C ASN A 575 -6.51 46.73 -13.42
N LYS A 576 -7.62 46.32 -14.06
CA LYS A 576 -8.97 46.78 -13.73
C LYS A 576 -9.35 46.58 -12.27
N ARG A 577 -8.94 45.46 -11.66
CA ARG A 577 -9.26 45.15 -10.25
C ARG A 577 -8.56 46.12 -9.31
N ALA A 578 -7.27 46.37 -9.51
CA ALA A 578 -6.52 47.33 -8.72
C ALA A 578 -7.09 48.75 -8.84
N SER A 579 -7.43 49.18 -10.06
CA SER A 579 -8.02 50.50 -10.32
C SER A 579 -9.36 50.68 -9.61
N LEU A 580 -10.26 49.70 -9.74
CA LEU A 580 -11.58 49.75 -9.09
C LEU A 580 -11.46 49.76 -7.56
N SER A 581 -10.61 48.91 -6.99
CA SER A 581 -10.39 48.85 -5.55
C SER A 581 -9.76 50.13 -5.00
N ALA A 582 -8.74 50.69 -5.68
CA ALA A 582 -8.11 51.94 -5.28
C ALA A 582 -9.09 53.14 -5.36
N GLU A 583 -9.91 53.22 -6.40
CA GLU A 583 -10.90 54.28 -6.54
C GLU A 583 -12.01 54.14 -5.49
N ARG A 584 -12.47 52.92 -5.21
CA ARG A 584 -13.43 52.63 -4.14
C ARG A 584 -12.92 53.11 -2.79
N LEU A 585 -11.70 52.69 -2.41
CA LEU A 585 -11.09 53.08 -1.13
C LEU A 585 -10.84 54.59 -1.05
N ARG A 586 -10.46 55.23 -2.16
CA ARG A 586 -10.32 56.69 -2.22
C ARG A 586 -11.63 57.41 -1.91
N LYS A 587 -12.76 56.94 -2.44
CA LYS A 587 -14.09 57.50 -2.16
C LYS A 587 -14.47 57.31 -0.69
N VAL A 588 -14.24 56.11 -0.14
CA VAL A 588 -14.48 55.82 1.29
C VAL A 588 -13.66 56.76 2.17
N PHE A 589 -12.36 56.90 1.92
CA PHE A 589 -11.46 57.74 2.72
C PHE A 589 -11.80 59.24 2.64
N GLN A 590 -12.26 59.72 1.48
CA GLN A 590 -12.75 61.11 1.33
C GLN A 590 -14.04 61.37 2.12
N TYR A 591 -14.91 60.37 2.29
CA TYR A 591 -16.08 60.47 3.15
C TYR A 591 -15.70 60.47 4.64
N THR A 592 -14.77 59.61 5.07
CA THR A 592 -14.33 59.53 6.48
C THR A 592 -13.59 60.79 6.95
N LEU A 593 -12.83 61.45 6.07
CA LEU A 593 -12.18 62.73 6.36
C LEU A 593 -13.15 63.91 6.45
N ARG A 594 -14.33 63.82 5.81
CA ARG A 594 -15.38 64.84 5.90
C ARG A 594 -16.14 64.78 7.24
N GLU A 595 -16.26 63.60 7.85
CA GLU A 595 -16.91 63.42 9.15
C GLU A 595 -16.00 63.70 10.36
N SER A 596 -14.67 63.75 10.17
CA SER A 596 -13.67 63.88 11.25
C SER A 596 -13.20 65.33 11.50
N SER A 597 -13.98 66.34 11.14
CA SER A 597 -13.73 67.74 11.54
C SER A 597 -14.26 68.00 12.97
N PRO A 598 -13.47 68.60 13.89
CA PRO A 598 -13.68 68.41 15.33
C PRO A 598 -14.63 69.45 15.95
N LYS A 599 -15.63 68.99 16.70
CA LYS A 599 -16.18 69.74 17.85
C LYS A 599 -16.56 68.79 18.98
N MET A 600 -16.13 69.21 20.17
CA MET A 600 -16.41 68.72 21.53
C MET A 600 -15.54 67.58 22.07
N GLU A 601 -14.64 68.02 22.96
CA GLU A 601 -14.00 67.29 24.05
C GLU A 601 -14.97 66.39 24.82
N SER A 602 -14.52 65.20 25.24
CA SER A 602 -14.48 64.86 26.67
C SER A 602 -13.87 63.48 26.96
N LYS A 603 -12.98 63.50 27.95
CA LYS A 603 -12.75 62.54 29.04
C LYS A 603 -12.50 61.06 28.72
N TYR A 604 -11.26 60.68 29.00
CA TYR A 604 -10.80 59.33 29.33
C TYR A 604 -11.73 58.57 30.29
N TYR A 605 -12.08 57.34 29.94
CA TYR A 605 -12.17 56.21 30.88
C TYR A 605 -11.64 54.94 30.20
N ARG A 606 -10.75 54.23 30.90
CA ARG A 606 -10.13 52.98 30.52
C ARG A 606 -10.85 51.85 31.26
N PHE A 607 -11.49 50.90 30.56
CA PHE A 607 -11.83 49.60 31.14
C PHE A 607 -11.84 48.50 30.06
N ASN A 608 -11.41 47.32 30.49
CA ASN A 608 -10.94 46.19 29.68
C ASN A 608 -11.99 45.59 28.72
N GLY A 609 -11.62 45.55 27.44
CA GLY A 609 -11.68 44.35 26.59
C GLY A 609 -13.01 43.61 26.45
N VAL A 610 -14.01 44.21 25.81
CA VAL A 610 -14.98 43.55 24.89
C VAL A 610 -15.55 44.65 23.98
N LEU A 611 -15.46 44.52 22.66
CA LEU A 611 -16.17 45.40 21.72
C LEU A 611 -17.32 44.63 21.07
N ALA A 612 -18.52 44.84 21.61
CA ALA A 612 -19.77 44.61 20.92
C ALA A 612 -20.09 45.85 20.06
N PHE A 613 -20.39 45.65 18.77
CA PHE A 613 -20.97 46.71 17.94
C PHE A 613 -22.48 46.49 17.79
N THR A 614 -23.25 47.38 18.41
CA THR A 614 -24.67 47.58 18.15
C THR A 614 -24.88 48.32 16.82
N LYS A 615 -25.93 47.91 16.10
CA LYS A 615 -26.43 48.48 14.85
C LYS A 615 -26.60 50.00 14.93
N ILE A 616 -26.02 50.71 13.97
CA ILE A 616 -26.51 52.00 13.48
C ILE A 616 -26.87 51.82 12.01
N GLY A 617 -28.12 52.13 11.67
CA GLY A 617 -28.70 51.89 10.36
C GLY A 617 -28.41 52.99 9.34
N PHE A 618 -28.33 52.58 8.07
CA PHE A 618 -28.67 53.40 6.91
C PHE A 618 -29.50 52.57 5.91
N PRO A 619 -30.57 53.12 5.31
CA PRO A 619 -31.42 52.40 4.37
C PRO A 619 -30.97 52.56 2.91
N LYS A 620 -31.17 51.48 2.15
CA LYS A 620 -31.37 51.39 0.69
C LYS A 620 -30.28 51.96 -0.25
N LEU A 621 -29.46 51.05 -0.77
CA LEU A 621 -29.18 51.00 -2.21
C LEU A 621 -29.17 49.53 -2.69
N THR A 622 -30.35 48.96 -2.86
CA THR A 622 -30.58 47.72 -3.61
C THR A 622 -30.64 48.04 -5.09
N PHE A 623 -29.72 47.51 -5.90
CA PHE A 623 -30.02 46.68 -7.08
C PHE A 623 -28.74 46.39 -7.89
N PHE A 624 -28.24 45.15 -7.78
CA PHE A 624 -27.87 44.24 -8.87
C PHE A 624 -27.08 43.10 -8.22
N LEU A 625 -27.77 41.99 -7.95
CA LEU A 625 -27.30 40.59 -7.98
C LEU A 625 -28.43 39.76 -7.38
N ASN A 626 -29.45 39.48 -8.20
CA ASN A 626 -30.38 38.40 -7.94
C ASN A 626 -30.36 37.49 -9.16
N ASN A 627 -29.54 36.43 -9.09
CA ASN A 627 -29.95 35.07 -9.42
C ASN A 627 -28.75 34.14 -9.29
N GLY A 628 -28.90 33.12 -8.43
CA GLY A 628 -28.14 31.88 -8.57
C GLY A 628 -27.16 31.51 -7.46
N TYR A 629 -27.43 31.82 -6.19
CA TYR A 629 -26.89 31.02 -5.08
C TYR A 629 -27.97 30.78 -4.02
N ARG A 630 -28.84 29.80 -4.30
CA ARG A 630 -29.36 28.95 -3.22
C ARG A 630 -28.16 28.19 -2.68
N ASN A 631 -27.48 28.78 -1.70
CA ASN A 631 -26.55 28.05 -0.87
C ASN A 631 -27.39 27.12 0.01
N SER A 632 -27.48 25.86 -0.39
CA SER A 632 -27.70 24.77 0.54
C SER A 632 -26.56 24.83 1.56
N ARG A 633 -26.82 25.46 2.71
CA ARG A 633 -26.07 25.20 3.93
C ARG A 633 -26.11 23.69 4.17
N SER A 634 -24.99 22.99 3.99
CA SER A 634 -24.71 21.85 4.85
C SER A 634 -23.91 22.39 6.04
N SER A 635 -24.64 22.75 7.09
CA SER A 635 -24.10 22.83 8.44
C SER A 635 -23.55 21.45 8.80
N SER A 636 -22.23 21.26 8.77
CA SER A 636 -21.64 20.14 9.50
C SER A 636 -21.57 20.56 10.97
N ASN A 637 -22.48 20.02 11.78
CA ASN A 637 -22.42 20.14 13.24
C ASN A 637 -21.07 19.61 13.71
N GLN A 638 -20.16 20.49 14.11
CA GLN A 638 -18.88 20.08 14.66
C GLN A 638 -19.08 19.88 16.15
N CYS A 639 -18.98 18.62 16.57
CA CYS A 639 -19.25 18.19 17.92
C CYS A 639 -17.98 17.64 18.58
N GLU A 640 -17.81 17.87 19.88
CA GLU A 640 -16.61 17.47 20.61
C GLU A 640 -16.97 16.58 21.80
N VAL A 641 -16.18 15.51 22.00
CA VAL A 641 -16.24 14.65 23.19
C VAL A 641 -14.98 14.88 24.02
N ARG A 642 -15.17 15.16 25.30
CA ARG A 642 -14.12 15.23 26.30
C ARG A 642 -13.99 13.88 27.01
N ILE A 643 -12.79 13.33 27.01
CA ILE A 643 -12.43 12.10 27.70
C ILE A 643 -11.50 12.48 28.84
N ARG A 644 -12.01 12.42 30.07
CA ARG A 644 -11.22 12.59 31.28
C ARG A 644 -10.55 11.28 31.64
N ILE A 645 -9.23 11.19 31.53
CA ILE A 645 -8.45 10.06 32.03
C ILE A 645 -8.18 10.30 33.51
N LYS A 646 -8.82 9.52 34.40
CA LYS A 646 -8.73 9.72 35.85
C LYS A 646 -7.47 9.07 36.41
N ARG A 647 -7.41 7.74 36.38
CA ARG A 647 -6.30 6.96 36.96
C ARG A 647 -6.11 5.60 36.29
N GLY A 648 -4.93 5.03 36.49
CA GLY A 648 -4.64 3.62 36.23
C GLY A 648 -4.73 2.83 37.54
N VAL A 649 -5.13 1.56 37.45
CA VAL A 649 -5.25 0.65 38.59
C VAL A 649 -4.52 -0.64 38.26
N ASN A 650 -3.55 -1.01 39.10
CA ASN A 650 -2.76 -2.24 39.00
C ASN A 650 -2.14 -2.44 37.61
N LEU A 651 -1.52 -1.39 37.05
CA LEU A 651 -0.86 -1.44 35.75
C LEU A 651 0.35 -2.38 35.79
N ALA A 652 0.70 -2.95 34.64
CA ALA A 652 1.87 -3.81 34.49
C ALA A 652 3.17 -3.12 34.91
N VAL A 653 4.07 -3.85 35.55
CA VAL A 653 5.43 -3.41 35.87
C VAL A 653 6.32 -3.66 34.65
N ARG A 654 6.99 -2.63 34.15
CA ARG A 654 7.89 -2.72 32.97
C ARG A 654 9.34 -2.36 33.32
N ASP A 655 9.56 -1.60 34.38
CA ASP A 655 10.88 -1.42 35.00
C ASP A 655 11.18 -2.44 36.11
N ILE A 656 12.34 -2.29 36.76
CA ILE A 656 12.84 -3.14 37.85
C ILE A 656 11.77 -3.40 38.93
N ASN A 657 11.03 -2.37 39.36
CA ASN A 657 10.05 -2.46 40.45
C ASN A 657 8.79 -1.59 40.25
N SER A 658 8.67 -0.85 39.14
CA SER A 658 7.54 0.04 38.87
C SER A 658 7.44 0.34 37.37
N SER A 659 6.69 1.37 36.99
CA SER A 659 6.60 1.89 35.63
C SER A 659 6.40 3.42 35.68
N ASP A 660 6.72 4.11 34.61
CA ASP A 660 6.48 5.52 34.33
C ASP A 660 5.31 5.70 33.32
N PRO A 661 4.05 5.39 33.69
CA PRO A 661 2.96 5.27 32.73
C PRO A 661 2.42 6.61 32.17
N TYR A 662 2.04 6.59 30.89
CA TYR A 662 1.19 7.59 30.25
C TYR A 662 0.18 6.96 29.28
N VAL A 663 -0.92 7.66 29.03
CA VAL A 663 -2.02 7.17 28.19
C VAL A 663 -2.05 7.90 26.86
N VAL A 664 -2.22 7.15 25.78
CA VAL A 664 -2.46 7.66 24.43
C VAL A 664 -3.88 7.29 24.01
N VAL A 665 -4.67 8.29 23.62
CA VAL A 665 -6.02 8.10 23.09
C VAL A 665 -6.04 8.41 21.60
N LYS A 666 -6.59 7.51 20.79
CA LYS A 666 -6.68 7.62 19.34
C LYS A 666 -8.12 7.40 18.87
N MET A 667 -8.60 8.29 17.99
CA MET A 667 -9.89 8.15 17.31
C MET A 667 -9.74 8.62 15.85
N GLY A 668 -9.84 7.68 14.90
CA GLY A 668 -9.52 7.94 13.49
C GLY A 668 -8.08 8.44 13.30
N LYS A 669 -7.92 9.68 12.80
CA LYS A 669 -6.62 10.35 12.61
C LYS A 669 -6.15 11.17 13.81
N GLN A 670 -7.00 11.37 14.82
CA GLN A 670 -6.68 12.15 16.02
C GLN A 670 -5.92 11.28 17.02
N LYS A 671 -4.86 11.84 17.62
CA LYS A 671 -4.05 11.19 18.66
C LYS A 671 -3.70 12.23 19.74
N LEU A 672 -4.07 11.95 20.98
CA LEU A 672 -3.77 12.76 22.16
C LEU A 672 -3.04 11.91 23.19
N LYS A 673 -2.28 12.54 24.10
CA LYS A 673 -1.56 11.85 25.17
C LYS A 673 -1.64 12.61 26.49
N THR A 674 -1.60 11.89 27.60
CA THR A 674 -1.49 12.47 28.95
C THR A 674 -0.04 12.80 29.30
N ARG A 675 0.18 13.45 30.45
CA ARG A 675 1.51 13.49 31.09
C ARG A 675 1.97 12.09 31.52
N VAL A 676 3.28 11.95 31.68
CA VAL A 676 3.94 10.79 32.28
C VAL A 676 3.90 10.94 33.81
N ILE A 677 3.55 9.87 34.52
CA ILE A 677 3.63 9.81 35.98
C ILE A 677 4.72 8.80 36.32
N ASN A 678 5.73 9.22 37.06
CA ASN A 678 6.91 8.39 37.27
C ASN A 678 6.72 7.43 38.45
N LYS A 679 7.15 6.18 38.28
CA LYS A 679 7.26 5.11 39.27
C LYS A 679 5.97 4.82 40.02
N ASP A 680 4.85 4.80 39.32
CA ASP A 680 3.54 4.50 39.90
C ASP A 680 2.72 3.61 38.99
N VAL A 681 2.36 2.41 39.47
CA VAL A 681 1.46 1.48 38.77
C VAL A 681 -0.02 1.73 39.08
N ASN A 682 -0.33 2.73 39.92
CA ASN A 682 -1.67 3.26 40.18
C ASN A 682 -1.74 4.79 39.95
N PRO A 683 -1.29 5.28 38.78
CA PRO A 683 -1.09 6.70 38.52
C PRO A 683 -2.41 7.48 38.48
N GLU A 684 -2.45 8.69 39.03
CA GLU A 684 -3.58 9.62 38.90
C GLU A 684 -3.29 10.77 37.91
N TRP A 685 -3.80 10.66 36.69
CA TRP A 685 -3.63 11.69 35.65
C TRP A 685 -4.60 12.87 35.82
N ASN A 686 -5.89 12.59 35.99
CA ASN A 686 -6.96 13.59 36.03
C ASN A 686 -6.87 14.63 34.88
N GLU A 687 -6.65 14.15 33.64
CA GLU A 687 -6.47 14.99 32.46
C GLU A 687 -7.61 14.87 31.46
N ASP A 688 -8.03 16.01 30.91
CA ASP A 688 -9.11 16.11 29.91
C ASP A 688 -8.52 16.09 28.49
N LEU A 689 -8.85 15.05 27.71
CA LEU A 689 -8.49 14.91 26.31
C LEU A 689 -9.72 15.12 25.43
N THR A 690 -9.75 16.19 24.62
CA THR A 690 -10.91 16.55 23.78
C THR A 690 -10.71 16.12 22.33
N LEU A 691 -11.64 15.32 21.81
CA LEU A 691 -11.64 14.79 20.43
C LEU A 691 -12.85 15.33 19.66
N SER A 692 -12.64 15.74 18.40
CA SER A 692 -13.75 16.10 17.51
C SER A 692 -14.42 14.84 16.96
N VAL A 693 -15.74 14.73 17.11
CA VAL A 693 -16.54 13.59 16.62
C VAL A 693 -17.06 13.90 15.22
N THR A 694 -16.37 13.40 14.19
CA THR A 694 -16.82 13.50 12.80
C THR A 694 -17.68 12.31 12.35
N ASP A 695 -17.44 11.15 12.95
CA ASP A 695 -18.18 9.91 12.72
C ASP A 695 -18.37 9.19 14.07
N PRO A 696 -19.61 9.07 14.56
CA PRO A 696 -19.91 8.45 15.85
C PRO A 696 -19.73 6.93 15.86
N THR A 697 -19.45 6.30 14.72
CA THR A 697 -19.21 4.85 14.60
C THR A 697 -17.74 4.46 14.80
N LEU A 698 -16.83 5.43 14.89
CA LEU A 698 -15.42 5.17 15.15
C LEU A 698 -15.19 4.73 16.60
N THR A 699 -14.38 3.68 16.76
CA THR A 699 -13.92 3.22 18.08
C THR A 699 -12.82 4.14 18.60
N VAL A 700 -12.79 4.32 19.92
CA VAL A 700 -11.72 5.02 20.63
C VAL A 700 -10.74 3.97 21.14
N LEU A 701 -9.50 4.03 20.67
CA LEU A 701 -8.39 3.19 21.13
C LEU A 701 -7.60 3.94 22.20
N LEU A 702 -7.54 3.38 23.40
CA LEU A 702 -6.74 3.82 24.53
C LEU A 702 -5.55 2.87 24.68
N THR A 703 -4.33 3.38 24.74
CA THR A 703 -3.12 2.58 24.96
C THR A 703 -2.28 3.17 26.07
N VAL A 704 -1.85 2.33 27.01
CA VAL A 704 -0.95 2.73 28.09
C VAL A 704 0.48 2.36 27.70
N TYR A 705 1.41 3.27 27.96
CA TYR A 705 2.83 3.11 27.67
C TYR A 705 3.64 3.42 28.92
N ASP A 706 4.76 2.72 29.06
CA ASP A 706 5.81 2.98 30.02
C ASP A 706 6.87 3.87 29.36
N HIS A 707 7.21 5.01 29.96
CA HIS A 707 8.15 5.94 29.35
C HIS A 707 9.60 5.58 29.65
N ASP A 708 10.37 5.33 28.59
CA ASP A 708 11.79 5.00 28.68
C ASP A 708 12.68 6.14 28.22
N MET A 709 13.74 6.45 28.97
CA MET A 709 14.66 7.54 28.63
C MET A 709 15.65 7.17 27.49
N PHE A 710 16.00 5.89 27.35
CA PHE A 710 17.07 5.42 26.44
C PHE A 710 16.65 4.29 25.49
N SER A 711 15.41 3.82 25.59
CA SER A 711 14.78 2.81 24.74
C SER A 711 13.46 3.33 24.19
N LYS A 712 12.80 2.50 23.39
CA LYS A 712 11.45 2.81 22.91
C LYS A 712 10.47 2.44 24.02
N ASP A 713 9.60 3.38 24.40
CA ASP A 713 8.53 3.18 25.37
C ASP A 713 7.82 1.82 25.24
N ASP A 714 7.80 1.07 26.35
CA ASP A 714 7.20 -0.25 26.44
C ASP A 714 5.68 -0.15 26.51
N LYS A 715 4.99 -1.06 25.82
CA LYS A 715 3.52 -1.07 25.82
C LYS A 715 2.99 -1.75 27.07
N MET A 716 2.12 -1.07 27.81
CA MET A 716 1.49 -1.54 29.06
C MET A 716 0.03 -1.99 28.86
N GLY A 717 -0.36 -2.31 27.63
CA GLY A 717 -1.70 -2.77 27.27
C GLY A 717 -2.57 -1.72 26.58
N ASP A 718 -3.71 -2.17 26.07
CA ASP A 718 -4.66 -1.33 25.33
C ASP A 718 -6.12 -1.69 25.61
N ALA A 719 -7.01 -0.72 25.45
CA ALA A 719 -8.44 -0.91 25.55
C ALA A 719 -9.18 -0.14 24.46
N GLU A 720 -10.24 -0.74 23.93
CA GLU A 720 -11.11 -0.12 22.93
C GLU A 720 -12.54 0.01 23.49
N PHE A 721 -13.15 1.16 23.24
CA PHE A 721 -14.55 1.40 23.58
C PHE A 721 -15.27 2.23 22.51
N GLU A 722 -16.59 2.08 22.45
CA GLU A 722 -17.46 2.78 21.51
C GLU A 722 -18.16 3.95 22.21
N ILE A 723 -18.28 5.09 21.52
CA ILE A 723 -19.02 6.26 22.01
C ILE A 723 -20.48 6.29 21.50
N LYS A 724 -20.88 5.31 20.69
CA LYS A 724 -22.22 5.24 20.10
C LYS A 724 -23.35 5.21 21.15
N PRO A 725 -23.31 4.37 22.21
CA PRO A 725 -24.36 4.37 23.23
C PRO A 725 -24.52 5.74 23.92
N TYR A 726 -23.40 6.43 24.15
CA TYR A 726 -23.37 7.78 24.71
C TYR A 726 -24.04 8.80 23.77
N ILE A 727 -23.76 8.72 22.47
CA ILE A 727 -24.34 9.60 21.45
C ILE A 727 -25.83 9.32 21.23
N GLU A 728 -26.27 8.06 21.33
CA GLU A 728 -27.70 7.72 21.29
C GLU A 728 -28.45 8.32 22.49
N ALA A 729 -27.85 8.29 23.69
CA ALA A 729 -28.39 8.96 24.87
C ALA A 729 -28.41 10.49 24.73
N LEU A 730 -27.41 11.11 24.10
CA LEU A 730 -27.41 12.56 23.81
C LEU A 730 -28.53 13.00 22.89
N LYS A 731 -28.99 12.12 21.99
CA LYS A 731 -30.10 12.41 21.06
C LYS A 731 -31.47 12.30 21.72
N MET A 732 -31.54 11.85 22.97
CA MET A 732 -32.78 11.81 23.73
C MET A 732 -33.10 13.23 24.23
N HIS A 733 -34.38 13.61 24.22
CA HIS A 733 -34.85 14.87 24.80
C HIS A 733 -34.89 14.74 26.34
N LEU A 734 -33.75 14.98 26.99
CA LEU A 734 -33.55 14.79 28.44
C LEU A 734 -33.92 16.03 29.30
N ASP A 735 -34.50 17.05 28.68
CA ASP A 735 -34.90 18.30 29.36
C ASP A 735 -35.95 18.02 30.45
N GLY A 736 -35.63 18.39 31.69
CA GLY A 736 -36.52 18.24 32.85
C GLY A 736 -36.32 16.98 33.69
N LEU A 737 -35.36 16.12 33.37
CA LEU A 737 -35.01 14.97 34.22
C LEU A 737 -34.25 15.39 35.49
N PRO A 738 -34.52 14.73 36.65
CA PRO A 738 -33.76 14.99 37.87
C PRO A 738 -32.28 14.59 37.71
N SER A 739 -31.39 15.32 38.38
CA SER A 739 -29.97 14.98 38.42
C SER A 739 -29.77 13.60 39.06
N GLY A 740 -28.94 12.76 38.46
CA GLY A 740 -28.71 11.36 38.85
C GLY A 740 -29.54 10.32 38.08
N THR A 741 -30.38 10.72 37.13
CA THR A 741 -31.12 9.74 36.28
C THR A 741 -30.16 8.95 35.38
N ILE A 742 -30.22 7.62 35.45
CA ILE A 742 -29.50 6.72 34.54
C ILE A 742 -30.29 6.63 33.23
N VAL A 743 -29.67 7.04 32.14
CA VAL A 743 -30.27 7.09 30.80
C VAL A 743 -30.05 5.78 30.05
N THR A 744 -28.85 5.20 30.14
CA THR A 744 -28.47 3.94 29.49
C THR A 744 -27.36 3.27 30.27
N THR A 745 -27.32 1.93 30.27
CA THR A 745 -26.25 1.16 30.89
C THR A 745 -25.62 0.23 29.86
N VAL A 746 -24.29 0.26 29.75
CA VAL A 746 -23.51 -0.64 28.90
C VAL A 746 -22.90 -1.72 29.77
N GLN A 747 -23.27 -2.98 29.51
CA GLN A 747 -22.81 -4.12 30.29
C GLN A 747 -21.46 -4.66 29.79
N PRO A 748 -20.58 -5.15 30.68
CA PRO A 748 -19.38 -5.90 30.29
C PRO A 748 -19.75 -7.12 29.43
N CYS A 749 -19.04 -7.32 28.33
CA CYS A 749 -19.20 -8.52 27.50
C CYS A 749 -17.90 -8.91 26.81
N ARG A 750 -17.85 -10.09 26.20
CA ARG A 750 -16.65 -10.59 25.50
C ARG A 750 -16.17 -9.70 24.33
N ARG A 751 -16.98 -8.74 23.89
CA ARG A 751 -16.68 -7.85 22.76
C ARG A 751 -16.19 -6.45 23.19
N ASN A 752 -16.33 -6.05 24.45
CA ASN A 752 -15.89 -4.73 24.94
C ASN A 752 -14.80 -4.84 26.01
N CYS A 753 -14.17 -3.72 26.36
CA CYS A 753 -13.14 -3.64 27.41
C CYS A 753 -13.68 -3.28 28.79
N LEU A 754 -15.00 -3.24 29.00
CA LEU A 754 -15.54 -2.80 30.29
C LEU A 754 -15.25 -3.83 31.39
N ALA A 755 -14.63 -3.40 32.48
CA ALA A 755 -14.41 -4.22 33.68
C ALA A 755 -15.68 -4.32 34.54
N GLU A 756 -16.47 -3.25 34.58
CA GLU A 756 -17.74 -3.13 35.28
C GLU A 756 -18.81 -2.45 34.41
N GLU A 757 -20.07 -2.43 34.87
CA GLU A 757 -21.14 -1.77 34.14
C GLU A 757 -20.90 -0.26 34.01
N SER A 758 -21.01 0.26 32.79
CA SER A 758 -20.83 1.68 32.51
C SER A 758 -22.20 2.35 32.39
N LYS A 759 -22.50 3.27 33.30
CA LYS A 759 -23.76 4.02 33.34
C LYS A 759 -23.59 5.38 32.67
N VAL A 760 -24.49 5.67 31.75
CA VAL A 760 -24.68 7.00 31.17
C VAL A 760 -25.72 7.72 32.02
N THR A 761 -25.30 8.75 32.75
CA THR A 761 -26.12 9.43 33.76
C THR A 761 -26.31 10.90 33.38
N TRP A 762 -27.51 11.41 33.60
CA TRP A 762 -27.83 12.83 33.51
C TRP A 762 -27.48 13.51 34.84
N VAL A 763 -26.48 14.38 34.85
CA VAL A 763 -25.98 15.08 36.04
C VAL A 763 -25.93 16.58 35.75
N ASP A 764 -26.71 17.35 36.50
CA ASP A 764 -26.71 18.82 36.50
C ASP A 764 -26.77 19.46 35.09
N GLY A 765 -27.68 18.95 34.26
CA GLY A 765 -27.91 19.45 32.91
C GLY A 765 -26.91 18.95 31.86
N LYS A 766 -26.08 17.95 32.19
CA LYS A 766 -25.12 17.34 31.26
C LYS A 766 -25.18 15.82 31.34
N LEU A 767 -24.90 15.18 30.20
CA LEU A 767 -24.68 13.74 30.16
C LEU A 767 -23.23 13.44 30.57
N VAL A 768 -23.05 12.40 31.39
CA VAL A 768 -21.75 11.92 31.83
C VAL A 768 -21.75 10.39 31.79
N GLN A 769 -20.65 9.78 31.36
CA GLN A 769 -20.48 8.33 31.40
C GLN A 769 -19.14 7.96 32.03
N ASP A 770 -19.17 7.20 33.10
CA ASP A 770 -17.96 6.63 33.70
C ASP A 770 -17.62 5.28 33.06
N LEU A 771 -16.32 5.06 32.82
CA LEU A 771 -15.76 3.90 32.16
C LEU A 771 -14.64 3.33 33.03
N VAL A 772 -14.70 2.02 33.30
CA VAL A 772 -13.55 1.27 33.82
C VAL A 772 -13.15 0.26 32.76
N LEU A 773 -11.98 0.46 32.18
CA LEU A 773 -11.51 -0.27 31.02
C LEU A 773 -10.41 -1.26 31.41
N ARG A 774 -10.67 -2.55 31.25
CA ARG A 774 -9.66 -3.59 31.39
C ARG A 774 -8.73 -3.59 30.18
N LEU A 775 -7.43 -3.46 30.44
CA LEU A 775 -6.40 -3.50 29.42
C LEU A 775 -6.23 -4.92 28.88
N ARG A 776 -6.08 -5.04 27.55
CA ARG A 776 -5.77 -6.25 26.81
C ARG A 776 -4.30 -6.25 26.39
N HIS A 777 -3.81 -7.42 25.98
CA HIS A 777 -2.42 -7.64 25.57
C HIS A 777 -1.41 -7.31 26.68
N VAL A 778 -1.83 -7.47 27.94
CA VAL A 778 -1.05 -7.25 29.15
C VAL A 778 -1.56 -8.16 30.26
N GLU A 779 -0.71 -8.49 31.23
CA GLU A 779 -0.99 -9.36 32.37
C GLU A 779 -1.99 -8.78 33.37
N CYS A 780 -1.97 -7.46 33.59
CA CYS A 780 -2.87 -6.75 34.50
C CYS A 780 -2.98 -5.26 34.13
N GLY A 781 -4.03 -4.61 34.62
CA GLY A 781 -4.22 -3.17 34.48
C GLY A 781 -5.64 -2.79 34.07
N GLU A 782 -6.19 -1.80 34.76
CA GLU A 782 -7.44 -1.15 34.41
C GLU A 782 -7.24 0.37 34.33
N VAL A 783 -8.01 1.06 33.49
CA VAL A 783 -8.00 2.51 33.36
C VAL A 783 -9.39 3.07 33.60
N GLU A 784 -9.48 4.00 34.54
CA GLU A 784 -10.70 4.74 34.83
C GLU A 784 -10.76 6.01 33.99
N ALA A 785 -11.84 6.17 33.23
CA ALA A 785 -12.09 7.32 32.39
C ALA A 785 -13.53 7.81 32.51
N GLN A 786 -13.78 9.05 32.09
CA GLN A 786 -15.13 9.62 32.05
C GLN A 786 -15.34 10.39 30.74
N LEU A 787 -16.50 10.18 30.11
CA LEU A 787 -16.92 10.91 28.93
C LEU A 787 -17.84 12.06 29.30
N GLN A 788 -17.62 13.19 28.65
CA GLN A 788 -18.48 14.37 28.71
C GLN A 788 -18.63 14.97 27.32
N TRP A 789 -19.82 15.45 26.99
CA TRP A 789 -20.10 16.11 25.72
C TRP A 789 -19.85 17.61 25.82
N ILE A 790 -19.27 18.23 24.78
CA ILE A 790 -19.10 19.68 24.69
C ILE A 790 -19.89 20.19 23.49
N ASP A 791 -20.90 21.02 23.77
CA ASP A 791 -21.60 21.79 22.74
C ASP A 791 -20.87 23.11 22.47
N LEU A 792 -20.51 23.35 21.22
CA LEU A 792 -19.89 24.59 20.80
C LEU A 792 -20.98 25.67 20.56
N PRO A 793 -20.80 26.91 21.04
CA PRO A 793 -21.79 27.97 20.84
C PRO A 793 -21.96 28.27 19.34
N GLY A 794 -23.13 27.93 18.78
CA GLY A 794 -23.47 28.10 17.36
C GLY A 794 -23.80 26.81 16.62
N SER A 795 -23.50 25.64 17.19
CA SER A 795 -24.02 24.35 16.70
C SER A 795 -25.42 24.12 17.28
N LYS A 796 -26.46 24.09 16.44
CA LYS A 796 -27.70 23.41 16.84
C LYS A 796 -27.35 21.91 16.91
N GLY A 797 -27.70 21.26 18.02
CA GLY A 797 -27.22 19.93 18.41
C GLY A 797 -27.26 18.83 17.34
N LEU A 798 -26.57 17.73 17.67
CA LEU A 798 -26.38 16.50 16.88
C LEU A 798 -27.59 16.05 16.06
#